data_AF-A0A4P5Z133-F1
#
_entry.id   AF-A0A4P5Z133-F1
#
_cell.length_a   1.000
_cell.length_b   1.000
_cell.length_c   1.000
_cell.angle_alpha   90.00
_cell.angle_beta   90.00
_cell.angle_gamma   90.00
#
_symmetry.space_group_name_H-M   'P 1'
#
loop_
_entity.id
_entity.type
_entity.pdbx_description
1 polymer ?
#
loop_
_entity_poly.entity_id
_entity_poly.type
_entity_poly.pdbx_seq_one_letter_code
_entity_poly.pdbx_strand_id
1 'polypeptide(L)'
;MNTKATSDLTARLTNLCTFGLERALVLLVALAGAVTHSSAADYFVTKQGRDNNAGTSRAAAFATIQHGVNALQPGDTLTIGPGEYHETIQRSDLGSLDKETTIRAEIAGTVLLRGDVPAPVFRPLAGHRFVSVADFDFKGEVPAVNEIDTLTILRRMPNYTELDFIPGTFHHDHRAGKLYVSTSDLQPATTHKYSVSTLPTHGVRLLRPRRVVIEGIAVTGFCAMELQHYREETAGGVWGIYLVSGKGCVIRHCHAYLNAWGIGLHSGPPGSGDNLIEHCVSWANKSPFANGDMGGITVFAARRDVIRNSTAFLNGMYGINIYGTGGAAPNYKDDGGNEPKNRSLLANNLAWGNETADIKIKTGYEYHHAAVNCVGAGLWSVINVTNSLLGRGAAKAQASLIDNIDLSSDAGIVPQQEFADPDHHDYRLQATSRYRGRGLNGKDLGPFPYLTNIFYVKPDGDDRADGLSVAGAWKTLSLAVGKLRAGDTLDLEPGVYVGNLGIAISGRADAAVAIRGRGKGRVLIRGAVSAGNSRGLRFERLYFDGGVEVSKSSGIAFDNCELAAKGNALAAVDVAGLMLSHCVFTSDQEASLSLKDCGQVDLRGNLFGNARGAALKLTDAGAVIYSDYNSYRNAATAWEVGGRNRTLTEVQAKHDRHSQELRPEFAVSEGVLALKNASLFSAGGPLGSAIGRHEVRARRTELSLVGKPVVHSVSATTANLEWTTSLPATCQLAWGETPACERSASFNVNCFGIYSLTGLKPGQRYYFALRSIDRPADLLPKVETTPLKLTDAPITFTTLRENPPPTTYYVATNGNNASSGLDRQNAWQTIHHAATRVNVGDTVLIAGGKYSERIRIRATGEEGSPITFRSLPGERVDLDGNNMALHTAFVVGGKSHLRFDGFYLAHFNLFPNDGWSLQHCGEFHLYSGKDIAITRCFSEGRGGYSANPVTAFHIDGLLIQNCVNTYKFGGMYFWRCPNLVIRNTVFAEPMIMAFVHRNQKKQLATMENCIFTDMLDKKARLNIGVLCCDGELESFFVRNSAFFLRDCIPLEQRALDGTRTLKHLGGHVLEPLFADPQFAGDPGVAGNPKDRSGFSPDRMMDAGFKADFDTFFATNPELIKRGIGLQPEAFKEFPFSKPAKVPRP
;
A
#
# COMPACT_ATOMS: atom_id res chain seq x y z
N MET A 1 -30.91 -45.60 -52.37
CA MET A 1 -32.01 -46.57 -52.27
C MET A 1 -32.48 -46.51 -50.81
N ASN A 2 -33.52 -45.80 -50.42
CA ASN A 2 -34.96 -45.79 -50.76
C ASN A 2 -35.74 -47.04 -50.30
N THR A 3 -36.60 -46.83 -49.28
CA THR A 3 -37.95 -47.46 -49.01
C THR A 3 -38.01 -48.95 -48.63
N LYS A 4 -38.93 -49.48 -47.79
CA LYS A 4 -40.34 -49.17 -47.37
C LYS A 4 -40.68 -50.07 -46.15
N ALA A 5 -41.36 -49.63 -45.08
CA ALA A 5 -42.82 -49.41 -44.88
C ALA A 5 -43.64 -50.72 -44.69
N THR A 6 -44.32 -50.99 -43.56
CA THR A 6 -45.66 -50.55 -43.06
C THR A 6 -46.71 -51.67 -43.16
N SER A 7 -47.38 -52.01 -42.05
CA SER A 7 -48.85 -52.23 -41.89
C SER A 7 -49.09 -53.01 -40.58
N ASP A 8 -49.68 -52.46 -39.52
CA ASP A 8 -51.00 -51.83 -39.34
C ASP A 8 -52.13 -52.82 -39.03
N LEU A 9 -52.85 -52.47 -37.95
CA LEU A 9 -54.24 -52.72 -37.65
C LEU A 9 -54.78 -54.16 -37.68
N THR A 10 -55.01 -54.71 -36.47
CA THR A 10 -56.38 -55.12 -36.08
C THR A 10 -56.50 -55.28 -34.56
N ALA A 11 -57.01 -54.23 -33.88
CA ALA A 11 -57.85 -54.33 -32.68
C ALA A 11 -58.26 -52.91 -32.23
N ARG A 12 -59.00 -52.23 -33.11
CA ARG A 12 -59.88 -51.11 -32.75
C ARG A 12 -61.16 -51.69 -32.13
N LEU A 13 -61.81 -50.89 -31.29
CA LEU A 13 -63.20 -51.01 -30.79
C LEU A 13 -63.39 -51.59 -29.38
N THR A 14 -62.84 -50.93 -28.37
CA THR A 14 -63.64 -50.46 -27.21
C THR A 14 -62.88 -49.36 -26.47
N ASN A 15 -63.59 -48.35 -25.97
CA ASN A 15 -63.13 -47.20 -25.17
C ASN A 15 -62.80 -45.91 -25.94
N LEU A 16 -63.66 -45.57 -26.89
CA LEU A 16 -64.04 -44.18 -27.21
C LEU A 16 -65.32 -43.87 -26.43
N CYS A 17 -65.21 -43.06 -25.37
CA CYS A 17 -66.24 -42.21 -24.72
C CYS A 17 -66.03 -42.15 -23.19
N THR A 18 -65.03 -41.38 -22.75
CA THR A 18 -64.98 -40.62 -21.47
C THR A 18 -63.61 -39.94 -21.29
N PHE A 19 -63.05 -39.36 -22.35
CA PHE A 19 -61.75 -38.67 -22.36
C PHE A 19 -61.88 -37.13 -22.41
N GLY A 20 -62.88 -36.58 -21.70
CA GLY A 20 -63.27 -35.16 -21.87
C GLY A 20 -63.57 -34.34 -20.61
N LEU A 21 -63.53 -34.88 -19.39
CA LEU A 21 -63.90 -34.10 -18.19
C LEU A 21 -62.90 -34.12 -17.01
N GLU A 22 -61.94 -35.04 -16.93
CA GLU A 22 -60.97 -35.04 -15.82
C GLU A 22 -59.70 -34.21 -16.08
N ARG A 23 -59.37 -33.90 -17.34
CA ARG A 23 -58.23 -33.03 -17.69
C ARG A 23 -58.52 -31.54 -17.61
N ALA A 24 -59.79 -31.12 -17.53
CA ALA A 24 -60.13 -29.70 -17.34
C ALA A 24 -60.09 -29.28 -15.86
N LEU A 25 -60.44 -30.17 -14.92
CA LEU A 25 -60.50 -29.84 -13.50
C LEU A 25 -59.11 -29.87 -12.81
N VAL A 26 -58.20 -30.75 -13.25
CA VAL A 26 -56.79 -30.73 -12.79
C VAL A 26 -56.01 -29.55 -13.38
N LEU A 27 -56.36 -29.09 -14.60
CA LEU A 27 -55.79 -27.87 -15.15
C LEU A 27 -56.36 -26.61 -14.46
N LEU A 28 -57.63 -26.58 -14.07
CA LEU A 28 -58.23 -25.43 -13.36
C LEU A 28 -57.81 -25.31 -11.89
N VAL A 29 -57.47 -26.41 -11.21
CA VAL A 29 -56.85 -26.35 -9.86
C VAL A 29 -55.33 -26.12 -9.93
N ALA A 30 -54.65 -26.52 -11.02
CA ALA A 30 -53.24 -26.14 -11.26
C ALA A 30 -53.07 -24.70 -11.79
N LEU A 31 -54.10 -24.10 -12.38
CA LEU A 31 -54.10 -22.67 -12.79
C LEU A 31 -54.61 -21.71 -11.70
N ALA A 32 -55.23 -22.22 -10.63
CA ALA A 32 -55.63 -21.41 -9.47
C ALA A 32 -54.57 -21.38 -8.34
N GLY A 33 -53.47 -22.12 -8.48
CA GLY A 33 -52.41 -22.23 -7.48
C GLY A 33 -51.00 -22.20 -8.08
N ALA A 34 -50.61 -21.11 -8.74
CA ALA A 34 -49.21 -20.67 -8.89
C ALA A 34 -49.09 -19.45 -9.83
N VAL A 35 -49.77 -18.35 -9.52
CA VAL A 35 -49.27 -17.01 -9.88
C VAL A 35 -49.46 -16.12 -8.67
N THR A 36 -48.86 -16.50 -7.54
CA THR A 36 -48.34 -15.46 -6.66
C THR A 36 -47.18 -14.86 -7.41
N HIS A 37 -47.38 -13.70 -8.04
CA HIS A 37 -46.27 -12.77 -8.25
C HIS A 37 -45.68 -12.54 -6.85
N SER A 38 -44.68 -13.34 -6.46
CA SER A 38 -43.91 -13.06 -5.26
C SER A 38 -43.27 -11.70 -5.51
N SER A 39 -43.83 -10.66 -4.90
CA SER A 39 -43.18 -9.36 -4.84
C SER A 39 -41.77 -9.58 -4.27
N ALA A 40 -40.80 -8.82 -4.78
CA ALA A 40 -39.49 -8.73 -4.13
C ALA A 40 -39.67 -8.45 -2.64
N ALA A 41 -39.00 -9.24 -1.78
CA ALA A 41 -39.06 -9.04 -0.34
C ALA A 41 -38.04 -7.98 0.10
N ASP A 42 -38.43 -7.16 1.08
CA ASP A 42 -37.55 -6.24 1.77
C ASP A 42 -37.15 -6.81 3.13
N TYR A 43 -35.84 -7.00 3.33
CA TYR A 43 -35.25 -7.39 4.60
C TYR A 43 -34.48 -6.24 5.24
N PHE A 44 -34.43 -6.22 6.57
CA PHE A 44 -33.79 -5.17 7.35
C PHE A 44 -32.79 -5.77 8.35
N VAL A 45 -31.63 -5.11 8.46
CA VAL A 45 -30.59 -5.40 9.48
C VAL A 45 -30.34 -4.15 10.30
N THR A 46 -30.27 -4.26 11.62
CA THR A 46 -29.86 -3.16 12.50
C THR A 46 -29.08 -3.68 13.71
N LYS A 47 -28.26 -2.82 14.35
CA LYS A 47 -27.57 -3.16 15.61
C LYS A 47 -28.51 -3.48 16.79
N GLN A 48 -29.79 -3.13 16.69
CA GLN A 48 -30.81 -3.43 17.71
C GLN A 48 -31.62 -4.69 17.37
N GLY A 49 -31.43 -5.25 16.17
CA GLY A 49 -32.16 -6.41 15.69
C GLY A 49 -31.77 -7.71 16.39
N ARG A 50 -32.38 -8.81 15.97
CA ARG A 50 -32.10 -10.19 16.41
C ARG A 50 -32.23 -11.13 15.23
N ASP A 51 -31.30 -12.08 15.07
CA ASP A 51 -31.30 -13.01 13.93
C ASP A 51 -32.42 -14.06 13.98
N ASN A 52 -33.21 -14.10 15.05
CA ASN A 52 -34.44 -14.88 15.12
C ASN A 52 -35.70 -14.08 14.74
N ASN A 53 -35.57 -12.80 14.43
CA ASN A 53 -36.67 -12.01 13.89
C ASN A 53 -36.95 -12.37 12.42
N ALA A 54 -38.08 -11.92 11.88
CA ALA A 54 -38.45 -12.19 10.48
C ALA A 54 -37.68 -11.33 9.45
N GLY A 55 -37.04 -10.23 9.88
CA GLY A 55 -36.33 -9.30 9.02
C GLY A 55 -37.23 -8.37 8.19
N THR A 56 -38.56 -8.48 8.26
CA THR A 56 -39.50 -7.81 7.32
C THR A 56 -39.79 -6.34 7.60
N SER A 57 -39.22 -5.76 8.67
CA SER A 57 -39.32 -4.34 8.99
C SER A 57 -38.16 -3.91 9.89
N ARG A 58 -37.96 -2.60 10.06
CA ARG A 58 -36.95 -2.06 11.00
C ARG A 58 -37.15 -2.55 12.44
N ALA A 59 -38.39 -2.71 12.89
CA ALA A 59 -38.72 -3.20 14.22
C ALA A 59 -38.48 -4.71 14.39
N ALA A 60 -38.59 -5.46 13.29
CA ALA A 60 -38.33 -6.90 13.23
C ALA A 60 -37.01 -7.21 12.50
N ALA A 61 -36.04 -6.32 12.53
CA ALA A 61 -34.79 -6.46 11.78
C ALA A 61 -33.91 -7.60 12.33
N PHE A 62 -33.10 -8.19 11.45
CA PHE A 62 -31.99 -9.08 11.83
C PHE A 62 -30.89 -8.27 12.56
N ALA A 63 -30.01 -8.97 13.29
CA ALA A 63 -28.87 -8.37 13.98
C ALA A 63 -27.61 -8.33 13.11
N THR A 64 -27.39 -9.36 12.29
CA THR A 64 -26.18 -9.54 11.49
C THR A 64 -26.45 -9.38 10.00
N ILE A 65 -25.48 -8.79 9.29
CA ILE A 65 -25.60 -8.60 7.84
C ILE A 65 -25.53 -9.96 7.14
N GLN A 66 -24.69 -10.89 7.60
CA GLN A 66 -24.58 -12.22 7.00
C GLN A 66 -25.92 -12.97 7.04
N HIS A 67 -26.66 -12.87 8.14
CA HIS A 67 -27.98 -13.50 8.25
C HIS A 67 -28.97 -12.90 7.24
N GLY A 68 -29.02 -11.56 7.14
CA GLY A 68 -29.82 -10.88 6.13
C GLY A 68 -29.43 -11.27 4.71
N VAL A 69 -28.12 -11.37 4.43
CA VAL A 69 -27.61 -11.82 3.13
C VAL A 69 -28.01 -13.26 2.85
N ASN A 70 -28.08 -14.15 3.83
CA ASN A 70 -28.53 -15.53 3.65
C ASN A 70 -30.03 -15.62 3.32
N ALA A 71 -30.85 -14.71 3.82
CA ALA A 71 -32.30 -14.69 3.61
C ALA A 71 -32.71 -14.30 2.17
N LEU A 72 -31.86 -13.56 1.45
CA LEU A 72 -32.19 -13.04 0.12
C LEU A 72 -32.47 -14.15 -0.90
N GLN A 73 -33.50 -13.93 -1.73
CA GLN A 73 -33.76 -14.63 -2.99
C GLN A 73 -33.56 -13.68 -4.18
N PRO A 74 -33.46 -14.19 -5.42
CA PRO A 74 -33.32 -13.33 -6.59
C PRO A 74 -34.48 -12.32 -6.74
N GLY A 75 -34.14 -11.04 -6.68
CA GLY A 75 -35.10 -9.93 -6.73
C GLY A 75 -35.24 -9.15 -5.42
N ASP A 76 -34.79 -9.72 -4.29
CA ASP A 76 -34.99 -9.13 -2.97
C ASP A 76 -34.02 -7.98 -2.66
N THR A 77 -34.36 -7.17 -1.65
CA THR A 77 -33.52 -6.09 -1.13
C THR A 77 -33.22 -6.28 0.35
N LEU A 78 -31.96 -6.15 0.74
CA LEU A 78 -31.52 -6.03 2.12
C LEU A 78 -31.13 -4.57 2.42
N THR A 79 -31.83 -3.93 3.36
CA THR A 79 -31.56 -2.57 3.84
C THR A 79 -30.90 -2.63 5.23
N ILE A 80 -29.68 -2.08 5.33
CA ILE A 80 -28.86 -2.14 6.54
C ILE A 80 -28.86 -0.78 7.23
N GLY A 81 -29.31 -0.73 8.48
CA GLY A 81 -29.35 0.49 9.28
C GLY A 81 -27.96 0.94 9.77
N PRO A 82 -27.79 2.23 10.10
CA PRO A 82 -26.52 2.80 10.55
C PRO A 82 -25.85 2.04 11.70
N GLY A 83 -24.53 1.90 11.63
CA GLY A 83 -23.70 1.34 12.70
C GLY A 83 -22.46 0.59 12.23
N GLU A 84 -21.66 0.15 13.20
CA GLU A 84 -20.48 -0.69 12.98
C GLU A 84 -20.79 -2.18 13.17
N TYR A 85 -20.44 -3.00 12.18
CA TYR A 85 -20.69 -4.45 12.13
C TYR A 85 -19.37 -5.19 12.03
N HIS A 86 -18.95 -5.88 13.11
CA HIS A 86 -17.72 -6.67 13.13
C HIS A 86 -18.03 -8.12 12.73
N GLU A 87 -18.06 -8.37 11.42
CA GLU A 87 -18.40 -9.66 10.81
C GLU A 87 -17.86 -9.73 9.37
N THR A 88 -17.99 -10.90 8.74
CA THR A 88 -17.61 -11.14 7.34
C THR A 88 -18.81 -11.63 6.56
N ILE A 89 -18.95 -11.21 5.31
CA ILE A 89 -20.08 -11.52 4.45
C ILE A 89 -19.64 -12.39 3.29
N GLN A 90 -20.20 -13.60 3.19
CA GLN A 90 -19.91 -14.54 2.13
C GLN A 90 -21.18 -15.22 1.62
N ARG A 91 -21.33 -15.29 0.30
CA ARG A 91 -22.41 -16.08 -0.34
C ARG A 91 -22.04 -16.49 -1.77
N SER A 92 -22.39 -17.71 -2.13
CA SER A 92 -22.28 -18.21 -3.50
C SER A 92 -23.62 -18.09 -4.23
N ASP A 93 -23.55 -17.86 -5.54
CA ASP A 93 -24.66 -17.96 -6.48
C ASP A 93 -25.87 -17.08 -6.11
N LEU A 94 -25.59 -15.89 -5.55
CA LEU A 94 -26.61 -14.89 -5.19
C LEU A 94 -27.15 -14.18 -6.45
N GLY A 95 -28.47 -14.05 -6.52
CA GLY A 95 -29.19 -13.31 -7.55
C GLY A 95 -29.48 -14.11 -8.83
N SER A 96 -30.06 -13.46 -9.83
CA SER A 96 -30.30 -14.01 -11.17
C SER A 96 -30.11 -12.93 -12.23
N LEU A 97 -30.01 -13.30 -13.51
CA LEU A 97 -29.90 -12.28 -14.57
C LEU A 97 -31.25 -11.57 -14.83
N ASP A 98 -32.36 -12.23 -14.51
CA ASP A 98 -33.70 -11.71 -14.77
C ASP A 98 -34.13 -10.64 -13.76
N LYS A 99 -33.66 -10.75 -12.51
CA LYS A 99 -34.07 -9.88 -11.39
C LYS A 99 -32.86 -9.34 -10.63
N GLU A 100 -32.85 -8.03 -10.39
CA GLU A 100 -31.82 -7.37 -9.59
C GLU A 100 -32.00 -7.68 -8.09
N THR A 101 -30.92 -8.08 -7.41
CA THR A 101 -30.91 -8.32 -5.97
C THR A 101 -30.02 -7.28 -5.29
N THR A 102 -30.50 -6.62 -4.25
CA THR A 102 -29.82 -5.44 -3.68
C THR A 102 -29.40 -5.65 -2.23
N ILE A 103 -28.18 -5.24 -1.90
CA ILE A 103 -27.67 -5.10 -0.53
C ILE A 103 -27.26 -3.64 -0.38
N ARG A 104 -27.97 -2.87 0.46
CA ARG A 104 -27.75 -1.43 0.58
C ARG A 104 -27.68 -0.95 2.03
N ALA A 105 -26.89 0.09 2.27
CA ALA A 105 -27.05 0.92 3.44
C ALA A 105 -28.34 1.74 3.34
N GLU A 106 -29.06 1.90 4.46
CA GLU A 106 -30.23 2.78 4.56
C GLU A 106 -29.85 4.25 4.32
N ILE A 107 -28.70 4.65 4.85
CA ILE A 107 -28.06 5.95 4.61
C ILE A 107 -26.63 5.67 4.17
N ALA A 108 -26.28 6.04 2.94
CA ALA A 108 -24.96 5.76 2.37
C ALA A 108 -23.82 6.31 3.26
N GLY A 109 -22.79 5.49 3.48
CA GLY A 109 -21.62 5.84 4.30
C GLY A 109 -21.80 5.68 5.81
N THR A 110 -22.97 5.25 6.29
CA THR A 110 -23.24 5.08 7.74
C THR A 110 -23.18 3.63 8.23
N VAL A 111 -23.01 2.68 7.31
CA VAL A 111 -22.81 1.26 7.60
C VAL A 111 -21.33 0.95 7.42
N LEU A 112 -20.65 0.64 8.52
CA LEU A 112 -19.24 0.27 8.51
C LEU A 112 -19.07 -1.20 8.90
N LEU A 113 -18.68 -2.02 7.93
CA LEU A 113 -18.28 -3.41 8.15
C LEU A 113 -16.80 -3.45 8.56
N ARG A 114 -16.50 -4.06 9.70
CA ARG A 114 -15.18 -4.04 10.33
C ARG A 114 -14.56 -5.43 10.41
N GLY A 115 -13.33 -5.56 9.93
CA GLY A 115 -12.44 -6.68 10.22
C GLY A 115 -11.52 -6.42 11.42
N ASP A 116 -11.59 -5.21 11.98
CA ASP A 116 -10.78 -4.72 13.08
C ASP A 116 -11.61 -4.32 14.31
N VAL A 117 -10.92 -4.22 15.44
CA VAL A 117 -11.44 -3.75 16.73
C VAL A 117 -10.57 -2.61 17.25
N PRO A 118 -11.08 -1.74 18.15
CA PRO A 118 -10.25 -0.75 18.82
C PRO A 118 -9.03 -1.38 19.49
N ALA A 119 -7.86 -0.76 19.35
CA ALA A 119 -6.64 -1.25 19.96
C ALA A 119 -6.60 -0.98 21.48
N PRO A 120 -5.83 -1.79 22.24
CA PRO A 120 -5.52 -1.47 23.64
C PRO A 120 -4.62 -0.23 23.75
N VAL A 121 -4.49 0.30 24.96
CA VAL A 121 -3.62 1.46 25.23
C VAL A 121 -2.16 1.04 25.30
N PHE A 122 -1.33 1.65 24.46
CA PHE A 122 0.12 1.41 24.43
C PHE A 122 0.87 2.27 25.45
N ARG A 123 1.94 1.69 26.01
CA ARG A 123 2.91 2.38 26.89
C ARG A 123 4.34 2.11 26.42
N PRO A 124 5.32 3.00 26.65
CA PRO A 124 6.71 2.74 26.30
C PRO A 124 7.25 1.44 26.91
N LEU A 125 8.04 0.68 26.15
CA LEU A 125 8.72 -0.53 26.62
C LEU A 125 10.10 -0.17 27.17
N ALA A 126 10.36 -0.53 28.43
CA ALA A 126 11.66 -0.25 29.07
C ALA A 126 12.81 -0.94 28.33
N GLY A 127 13.95 -0.24 28.17
CA GLY A 127 15.12 -0.74 27.46
C GLY A 127 15.06 -0.62 25.93
N HIS A 128 13.93 -0.16 25.38
CA HIS A 128 13.73 0.09 23.96
C HIS A 128 13.54 1.59 23.68
N ARG A 129 13.90 2.03 22.47
CA ARG A 129 13.88 3.46 22.09
C ARG A 129 12.54 3.88 21.53
N PHE A 130 11.97 3.07 20.65
CA PHE A 130 10.77 3.41 19.88
C PHE A 130 9.66 2.35 19.99
N VAL A 131 9.87 1.33 20.82
CA VAL A 131 8.88 0.27 21.03
C VAL A 131 7.93 0.64 22.16
N SER A 132 6.64 0.51 21.89
CA SER A 132 5.58 0.55 22.89
C SER A 132 4.89 -0.80 22.98
N VAL A 133 4.34 -1.13 24.15
CA VAL A 133 3.69 -2.40 24.46
C VAL A 133 2.30 -2.17 25.05
N ALA A 134 1.37 -3.06 24.75
CA ALA A 134 0.05 -3.12 25.34
C ALA A 134 -0.28 -4.56 25.79
N ASP A 135 -1.13 -4.68 26.80
CA ASP A 135 -1.68 -5.98 27.18
C ASP A 135 -2.84 -6.28 26.22
N PHE A 136 -2.80 -7.43 25.59
CA PHE A 136 -3.77 -7.82 24.56
C PHE A 136 -3.93 -9.34 24.55
N ASP A 137 -4.93 -9.85 25.28
CA ASP A 137 -5.17 -11.29 25.40
C ASP A 137 -6.03 -11.84 24.25
N PHE A 138 -5.65 -11.52 23.01
CA PHE A 138 -6.29 -12.08 21.82
C PHE A 138 -5.66 -13.44 21.50
N LYS A 139 -6.49 -14.49 21.47
CA LYS A 139 -6.01 -15.86 21.26
C LYS A 139 -5.71 -16.19 19.79
N GLY A 140 -6.22 -15.40 18.86
CA GLY A 140 -5.90 -15.53 17.44
C GLY A 140 -4.58 -14.85 17.07
N GLU A 141 -4.16 -15.01 15.82
CA GLU A 141 -3.07 -14.19 15.27
C GLU A 141 -3.61 -12.86 14.77
N VAL A 142 -2.84 -11.78 14.97
CA VAL A 142 -3.19 -10.42 14.55
C VAL A 142 -2.70 -10.19 13.11
N PRO A 143 -3.60 -10.04 12.11
CA PRO A 143 -3.22 -9.80 10.72
C PRO A 143 -2.56 -8.44 10.49
N ALA A 144 -3.06 -7.42 11.20
CA ALA A 144 -2.57 -6.06 11.06
C ALA A 144 -2.90 -5.23 12.30
N VAL A 145 -2.09 -4.19 12.50
CA VAL A 145 -2.39 -3.06 13.38
C VAL A 145 -2.48 -1.83 12.48
N ASN A 146 -3.55 -1.07 12.58
CA ASN A 146 -3.77 0.11 11.77
C ASN A 146 -3.53 1.36 12.62
N GLU A 147 -2.61 2.23 12.20
CA GLU A 147 -2.46 3.57 12.74
C GLU A 147 -3.37 4.52 11.94
N ILE A 148 -4.53 4.81 12.52
CA ILE A 148 -5.70 5.36 11.83
C ILE A 148 -5.43 6.82 11.41
N ASP A 149 -4.82 7.61 12.30
CA ASP A 149 -4.59 9.05 12.07
C ASP A 149 -3.52 9.34 11.01
N THR A 150 -2.59 8.40 10.80
CA THR A 150 -1.57 8.51 9.74
C THR A 150 -1.96 7.73 8.47
N LEU A 151 -3.09 7.02 8.50
CA LEU A 151 -3.55 6.13 7.44
C LEU A 151 -2.52 5.02 7.10
N THR A 152 -1.87 4.46 8.12
CA THR A 152 -0.80 3.47 7.95
C THR A 152 -1.20 2.11 8.48
N ILE A 153 -1.13 1.08 7.64
CA ILE A 153 -1.15 -0.31 8.11
C ILE A 153 0.26 -0.69 8.55
N LEU A 154 0.45 -0.92 9.85
CA LEU A 154 1.75 -1.26 10.42
C LEU A 154 2.18 -2.64 9.90
N ARG A 155 3.47 -2.77 9.62
CA ARG A 155 4.03 -4.03 9.10
C ARG A 155 4.40 -4.98 10.23
N ARG A 156 3.98 -6.25 10.11
CA ARG A 156 4.31 -7.31 11.07
C ARG A 156 5.79 -7.64 11.07
N MET A 157 6.37 -7.80 12.27
CA MET A 157 7.74 -8.27 12.49
C MET A 157 7.76 -9.60 13.26
N PRO A 158 8.79 -10.44 13.05
CA PRO A 158 8.92 -11.74 13.73
C PRO A 158 9.11 -11.62 15.24
N ASN A 159 9.64 -10.48 15.73
CA ASN A 159 9.89 -10.20 17.13
C ASN A 159 9.79 -8.68 17.37
N TYR A 160 9.68 -8.27 18.63
CA TYR A 160 9.55 -6.85 18.99
C TYR A 160 10.87 -6.07 18.98
N THR A 161 12.05 -6.73 18.94
CA THR A 161 13.34 -6.02 18.93
C THR A 161 13.63 -5.36 17.59
N GLU A 162 13.07 -5.89 16.48
CA GLU A 162 13.14 -5.27 15.15
C GLU A 162 12.46 -3.90 15.08
N LEU A 163 11.43 -3.66 15.92
CA LEU A 163 10.64 -2.42 15.92
C LEU A 163 11.49 -1.19 16.26
N ASP A 164 12.58 -1.35 17.02
CA ASP A 164 13.48 -0.25 17.41
C ASP A 164 14.27 0.38 16.26
N PHE A 165 14.23 -0.24 15.08
CA PHE A 165 15.03 0.16 13.93
C PHE A 165 14.18 0.48 12.70
N ILE A 166 12.88 0.13 12.75
CA ILE A 166 12.01 0.20 11.59
C ILE A 166 10.68 0.85 12.02
N PRO A 167 10.43 2.11 11.63
CA PRO A 167 9.15 2.75 11.91
C PRO A 167 8.00 2.00 11.25
N GLY A 168 6.79 2.20 11.79
CA GLY A 168 5.56 1.69 11.21
C GLY A 168 5.44 0.17 11.27
N THR A 169 5.82 -0.43 12.40
CA THR A 169 5.89 -1.90 12.57
C THR A 169 5.19 -2.37 13.83
N PHE A 170 4.78 -3.64 13.85
CA PHE A 170 4.17 -4.27 15.02
C PHE A 170 4.62 -5.71 15.21
N HIS A 171 4.47 -6.24 16.43
CA HIS A 171 4.64 -7.65 16.75
C HIS A 171 3.57 -8.09 17.75
N HIS A 172 2.95 -9.26 17.53
CA HIS A 172 1.99 -9.85 18.47
C HIS A 172 2.59 -11.10 19.10
N ASP A 173 2.80 -11.06 20.41
CA ASP A 173 3.18 -12.21 21.22
C ASP A 173 1.92 -12.76 21.91
N HIS A 174 1.19 -13.61 21.20
CA HIS A 174 -0.04 -14.23 21.69
C HIS A 174 0.19 -15.13 22.91
N ARG A 175 1.40 -15.66 23.10
CA ARG A 175 1.73 -16.51 24.26
C ARG A 175 1.89 -15.68 25.51
N ALA A 176 2.49 -14.50 25.39
CA ALA A 176 2.61 -13.54 26.49
C ALA A 176 1.37 -12.63 26.64
N GLY A 177 0.42 -12.68 25.72
CA GLY A 177 -0.74 -11.78 25.67
C GLY A 177 -0.33 -10.31 25.49
N LYS A 178 0.67 -10.05 24.63
CA LYS A 178 1.26 -8.72 24.40
C LYS A 178 1.21 -8.31 22.94
N LEU A 179 0.91 -7.04 22.71
CA LEU A 179 1.01 -6.39 21.40
C LEU A 179 2.06 -5.28 21.47
N TYR A 180 2.99 -5.26 20.54
CA TYR A 180 4.09 -4.29 20.45
C TYR A 180 3.98 -3.48 19.18
N VAL A 181 4.28 -2.19 19.23
CA VAL A 181 4.26 -1.27 18.08
C VAL A 181 5.46 -0.33 18.10
N SER A 182 5.94 0.02 16.91
CA SER A 182 6.69 1.26 16.66
C SER A 182 5.86 2.10 15.69
N THR A 183 5.66 3.36 16.04
CA THR A 183 4.84 4.31 15.28
C THR A 183 5.43 4.60 13.91
N SER A 184 4.61 5.05 12.96
CA SER A 184 5.07 5.32 11.57
C SER A 184 6.04 6.50 11.46
N ASP A 185 6.09 7.37 12.47
CA ASP A 185 6.90 8.58 12.52
C ASP A 185 7.90 8.62 13.70
N LEU A 186 7.99 7.53 14.46
CA LEU A 186 8.82 7.40 15.67
C LEU A 186 8.45 8.38 16.81
N GLN A 187 7.27 8.99 16.77
CA GLN A 187 6.71 9.73 17.90
C GLN A 187 6.14 8.79 18.96
N PRO A 188 5.89 9.25 20.21
CA PRO A 188 5.29 8.40 21.24
C PRO A 188 3.96 7.80 20.78
N ALA A 189 3.73 6.49 20.99
CA ALA A 189 2.49 5.82 20.58
C ALA A 189 1.21 6.47 21.13
N THR A 190 1.29 7.23 22.23
CA THR A 190 0.18 7.99 22.80
C THR A 190 -0.30 9.16 21.93
N THR A 191 0.46 9.58 20.91
CA THR A 191 0.08 10.65 19.98
C THR A 191 -0.74 10.17 18.78
N HIS A 192 -1.03 8.87 18.71
CA HIS A 192 -1.71 8.22 17.58
C HIS A 192 -2.94 7.43 18.03
N LYS A 193 -3.74 7.00 17.06
CA LYS A 193 -4.93 6.16 17.27
C LYS A 193 -4.79 4.86 16.50
N TYR A 194 -5.14 3.75 17.15
CA TYR A 194 -4.93 2.41 16.59
C TYR A 194 -6.21 1.57 16.57
N SER A 195 -6.28 0.67 15.58
CA SER A 195 -7.14 -0.51 15.59
C SER A 195 -6.33 -1.77 15.30
N VAL A 196 -6.90 -2.93 15.64
CA VAL A 196 -6.28 -4.24 15.47
C VAL A 196 -7.19 -5.10 14.62
N SER A 197 -6.72 -5.55 13.46
CA SER A 197 -7.43 -6.53 12.64
C SER A 197 -7.53 -7.85 13.40
N THR A 198 -8.71 -8.49 13.36
CA THR A 198 -8.95 -9.79 14.01
C THR A 198 -9.64 -10.80 13.12
N LEU A 199 -10.16 -10.38 11.95
CA LEU A 199 -10.80 -11.25 10.96
C LEU A 199 -9.87 -11.43 9.74
N PRO A 200 -9.15 -12.58 9.61
CA PRO A 200 -8.13 -12.79 8.58
C PRO A 200 -8.73 -13.17 7.21
N THR A 201 -9.82 -12.54 6.79
CA THR A 201 -10.55 -12.88 5.56
C THR A 201 -11.21 -11.65 4.95
N HIS A 202 -11.92 -11.83 3.84
CA HIS A 202 -12.58 -10.74 3.11
C HIS A 202 -13.73 -10.12 3.91
N GLY A 203 -13.96 -8.82 3.71
CA GLY A 203 -15.14 -8.16 4.26
C GLY A 203 -16.41 -8.65 3.59
N VAL A 204 -16.57 -8.39 2.30
CA VAL A 204 -17.64 -8.94 1.46
C VAL A 204 -17.04 -9.80 0.36
N ARG A 205 -17.41 -11.06 0.28
CA ARG A 205 -17.01 -11.98 -0.79
C ARG A 205 -18.21 -12.71 -1.39
N LEU A 206 -18.61 -12.33 -2.60
CA LEU A 206 -19.65 -13.06 -3.33
C LEU A 206 -19.05 -13.89 -4.46
N LEU A 207 -19.37 -15.18 -4.48
CA LEU A 207 -18.94 -16.09 -5.53
C LEU A 207 -20.03 -16.28 -6.57
N ARG A 208 -19.70 -16.07 -7.84
CA ARG A 208 -20.60 -16.15 -9.00
C ARG A 208 -21.92 -15.37 -8.82
N PRO A 209 -21.93 -14.14 -8.28
CA PRO A 209 -23.16 -13.37 -8.20
C PRO A 209 -23.70 -13.03 -9.59
N ARG A 210 -25.02 -12.86 -9.69
CA ARG A 210 -25.73 -12.50 -10.92
C ARG A 210 -26.62 -11.30 -10.63
N ARG A 211 -26.34 -10.18 -11.29
CA ARG A 211 -27.11 -8.93 -11.16
C ARG A 211 -27.36 -8.50 -9.72
N VAL A 212 -26.29 -8.55 -8.91
CA VAL A 212 -26.31 -8.11 -7.51
C VAL A 212 -25.79 -6.68 -7.41
N VAL A 213 -26.49 -5.84 -6.65
CA VAL A 213 -26.08 -4.47 -6.31
C VAL A 213 -25.59 -4.43 -4.86
N ILE A 214 -24.39 -3.90 -4.65
CA ILE A 214 -23.87 -3.52 -3.33
C ILE A 214 -23.77 -2.00 -3.29
N GLU A 215 -24.47 -1.38 -2.35
CA GLU A 215 -24.66 0.07 -2.32
C GLU A 215 -24.43 0.70 -0.94
N GLY A 216 -23.59 1.74 -0.89
CA GLY A 216 -23.52 2.63 0.28
C GLY A 216 -22.78 2.08 1.50
N ILE A 217 -22.09 0.94 1.38
CA ILE A 217 -21.40 0.26 2.50
C ILE A 217 -19.93 0.68 2.56
N ALA A 218 -19.43 0.91 3.77
CA ALA A 218 -18.02 1.08 4.05
C ALA A 218 -17.40 -0.19 4.65
N VAL A 219 -16.14 -0.49 4.31
CA VAL A 219 -15.39 -1.64 4.83
C VAL A 219 -13.99 -1.25 5.29
N THR A 220 -13.55 -1.78 6.43
CA THR A 220 -12.20 -1.52 6.97
C THR A 220 -11.62 -2.68 7.78
N GLY A 221 -10.29 -2.77 7.86
CA GLY A 221 -9.59 -3.69 8.76
C GLY A 221 -9.46 -5.13 8.28
N PHE A 222 -9.80 -5.45 7.03
CA PHE A 222 -9.70 -6.82 6.50
C PHE A 222 -8.30 -7.09 5.92
N CYS A 223 -7.51 -7.92 6.62
CA CYS A 223 -6.11 -8.23 6.27
C CYS A 223 -5.84 -9.74 6.38
N ALA A 224 -4.72 -10.23 5.82
CA ALA A 224 -4.30 -11.63 5.90
C ALA A 224 -3.06 -11.80 6.78
N MET A 225 -2.82 -13.02 7.25
CA MET A 225 -1.57 -13.41 7.95
C MET A 225 -0.48 -13.87 6.99
N GLU A 226 -0.86 -14.25 5.78
CA GLU A 226 0.01 -14.82 4.77
C GLU A 226 -0.49 -14.46 3.37
N LEU A 227 0.39 -14.66 2.41
CA LEU A 227 0.02 -14.51 1.02
C LEU A 227 -1.03 -15.56 0.62
N GLN A 228 -2.15 -15.10 0.05
CA GLN A 228 -3.19 -15.97 -0.46
C GLN A 228 -2.80 -16.56 -1.81
N HIS A 229 -3.19 -17.81 -2.06
CA HIS A 229 -2.84 -18.48 -3.30
C HIS A 229 -3.71 -17.95 -4.46
N TYR A 230 -3.08 -17.56 -5.57
CA TYR A 230 -3.76 -16.90 -6.70
C TYR A 230 -4.89 -17.74 -7.32
N ARG A 231 -4.84 -19.08 -7.17
CA ARG A 231 -5.81 -20.02 -7.75
C ARG A 231 -7.06 -20.25 -6.90
N GLU A 232 -7.13 -19.72 -5.68
CA GLU A 232 -8.23 -19.96 -4.74
C GLU A 232 -9.33 -18.89 -4.81
N GLU A 233 -9.52 -18.26 -5.97
CA GLU A 233 -10.53 -17.19 -6.12
C GLU A 233 -10.32 -16.05 -5.10
N THR A 234 -9.05 -15.68 -4.87
CA THR A 234 -8.62 -14.58 -3.98
C THR A 234 -7.86 -13.48 -4.74
N ALA A 235 -7.43 -13.77 -5.98
CA ALA A 235 -6.49 -12.97 -6.75
C ALA A 235 -5.18 -12.62 -6.00
N GLY A 236 -4.80 -13.46 -5.02
CA GLY A 236 -3.57 -13.29 -4.25
C GLY A 236 -3.68 -12.43 -3.00
N GLY A 237 -4.89 -12.05 -2.55
CA GLY A 237 -5.06 -11.20 -1.36
C GLY A 237 -6.42 -11.32 -0.66
N VAL A 238 -6.51 -10.63 0.48
CA VAL A 238 -7.75 -10.39 1.25
C VAL A 238 -8.27 -9.00 0.92
N TRP A 239 -9.58 -8.90 0.72
CA TRP A 239 -10.22 -7.70 0.16
C TRP A 239 -11.30 -7.16 1.10
N GLY A 240 -11.49 -5.84 1.08
CA GLY A 240 -12.66 -5.22 1.68
C GLY A 240 -13.95 -5.68 1.01
N ILE A 241 -14.08 -5.51 -0.31
CA ILE A 241 -15.21 -6.01 -1.11
C ILE A 241 -14.68 -6.73 -2.35
N TYR A 242 -15.14 -7.96 -2.59
CA TYR A 242 -14.69 -8.76 -3.72
C TYR A 242 -15.81 -9.62 -4.32
N LEU A 243 -16.08 -9.43 -5.61
CA LEU A 243 -17.00 -10.30 -6.36
C LEU A 243 -16.22 -11.13 -7.36
N VAL A 244 -16.36 -12.44 -7.25
CA VAL A 244 -15.64 -13.40 -8.08
C VAL A 244 -16.58 -13.98 -9.11
N SER A 245 -16.19 -13.94 -10.38
CA SER A 245 -16.95 -14.52 -11.50
C SER A 245 -18.37 -13.95 -11.61
N GLY A 246 -18.53 -12.67 -11.24
CA GLY A 246 -19.78 -11.94 -11.28
C GLY A 246 -20.22 -11.61 -12.70
N LYS A 247 -21.54 -11.52 -12.91
CA LYS A 247 -22.15 -11.12 -14.18
C LYS A 247 -23.18 -10.02 -13.94
N GLY A 248 -23.00 -8.87 -14.57
CA GLY A 248 -23.95 -7.75 -14.48
C GLY A 248 -24.08 -7.15 -13.07
N CYS A 249 -23.07 -7.31 -12.21
CA CYS A 249 -23.12 -6.83 -10.83
C CYS A 249 -22.68 -5.37 -10.73
N VAL A 250 -23.19 -4.66 -9.72
CA VAL A 250 -22.87 -3.25 -9.46
C VAL A 250 -22.34 -3.08 -8.04
N ILE A 251 -21.21 -2.41 -7.87
CA ILE A 251 -20.74 -1.89 -6.59
C ILE A 251 -20.77 -0.37 -6.70
N ARG A 252 -21.60 0.30 -5.90
CA ARG A 252 -21.75 1.75 -5.95
C ARG A 252 -21.76 2.44 -4.61
N HIS A 253 -21.27 3.68 -4.56
CA HIS A 253 -21.25 4.49 -3.33
C HIS A 253 -20.59 3.79 -2.13
N CYS A 254 -19.65 2.86 -2.39
CA CYS A 254 -18.98 2.07 -1.37
C CYS A 254 -17.61 2.64 -1.03
N HIS A 255 -17.19 2.44 0.21
CA HIS A 255 -15.91 2.93 0.74
C HIS A 255 -15.05 1.76 1.22
N ALA A 256 -13.77 1.74 0.88
CA ALA A 256 -12.85 0.70 1.36
C ALA A 256 -11.53 1.31 1.81
N TYR A 257 -11.20 1.16 3.09
CA TYR A 257 -9.99 1.77 3.64
C TYR A 257 -9.31 0.94 4.73
N LEU A 258 -7.99 1.06 4.84
CA LEU A 258 -7.19 0.30 5.80
C LEU A 258 -7.47 -1.22 5.75
N ASN A 259 -7.70 -1.74 4.54
CA ASN A 259 -7.73 -3.18 4.28
C ASN A 259 -6.41 -3.60 3.62
N ALA A 260 -6.15 -4.90 3.52
CA ALA A 260 -5.07 -5.38 2.67
C ALA A 260 -5.30 -4.94 1.21
N TRP A 261 -6.48 -5.20 0.66
CA TRP A 261 -6.91 -4.77 -0.68
C TRP A 261 -8.28 -4.11 -0.61
N GLY A 262 -8.55 -3.13 -1.48
CA GLY A 262 -9.79 -2.35 -1.42
C GLY A 262 -11.00 -3.07 -2.05
N ILE A 263 -11.45 -2.60 -3.22
CA ILE A 263 -12.63 -3.09 -3.94
C ILE A 263 -12.20 -3.84 -5.20
N GLY A 264 -12.71 -5.06 -5.37
CA GLY A 264 -12.27 -5.99 -6.40
C GLY A 264 -13.38 -6.66 -7.21
N LEU A 265 -13.07 -6.92 -8.48
CA LEU A 265 -13.83 -7.81 -9.36
C LEU A 265 -12.90 -8.85 -9.99
N HIS A 266 -13.43 -10.04 -10.30
CA HIS A 266 -12.74 -11.04 -11.12
C HIS A 266 -13.67 -11.58 -12.20
N SER A 267 -13.33 -11.38 -13.48
CA SER A 267 -14.19 -11.67 -14.63
C SER A 267 -13.61 -12.68 -15.64
N GLY A 268 -12.75 -13.58 -15.15
CA GLY A 268 -12.06 -14.56 -16.00
C GLY A 268 -12.98 -15.57 -16.74
N PRO A 269 -13.96 -16.22 -16.07
CA PRO A 269 -14.76 -17.26 -16.74
C PRO A 269 -15.70 -16.76 -17.86
N PRO A 270 -16.02 -17.59 -18.88
CA PRO A 270 -16.89 -17.22 -20.02
C PRO A 270 -18.27 -16.64 -19.69
N GLY A 271 -18.82 -16.99 -18.53
CA GLY A 271 -20.13 -16.51 -18.05
C GLY A 271 -20.08 -15.24 -17.17
N SER A 272 -18.92 -14.62 -17.01
CA SER A 272 -18.72 -13.43 -16.16
C SER A 272 -18.49 -12.15 -16.97
N GLY A 273 -18.28 -11.03 -16.28
CA GLY A 273 -18.08 -9.70 -16.88
C GLY A 273 -19.35 -8.84 -16.88
N ASP A 274 -19.30 -7.72 -17.61
CA ASP A 274 -20.35 -6.70 -17.63
C ASP A 274 -20.66 -6.11 -16.25
N ASN A 275 -19.67 -6.07 -15.35
CA ASN A 275 -19.82 -5.52 -14.01
C ASN A 275 -19.44 -4.04 -13.97
N LEU A 276 -19.99 -3.33 -12.99
CA LEU A 276 -19.79 -1.90 -12.80
C LEU A 276 -19.33 -1.60 -11.38
N ILE A 277 -18.22 -0.87 -11.25
CA ILE A 277 -17.86 -0.16 -10.02
C ILE A 277 -18.05 1.33 -10.29
N GLU A 278 -18.89 2.01 -9.52
CA GLU A 278 -19.12 3.44 -9.69
C GLU A 278 -19.24 4.24 -8.40
N HIS A 279 -18.82 5.50 -8.41
CA HIS A 279 -18.94 6.39 -7.25
C HIS A 279 -18.35 5.80 -5.95
N CYS A 280 -17.33 4.96 -6.07
CA CYS A 280 -16.68 4.33 -4.93
C CYS A 280 -15.40 5.08 -4.53
N VAL A 281 -15.03 5.00 -3.26
CA VAL A 281 -13.84 5.64 -2.71
C VAL A 281 -12.96 4.59 -2.01
N SER A 282 -11.69 4.50 -2.38
CA SER A 282 -10.79 3.48 -1.83
C SER A 282 -9.42 4.05 -1.47
N TRP A 283 -9.01 3.94 -0.21
CA TRP A 283 -7.77 4.58 0.24
C TRP A 283 -7.01 3.84 1.32
N ALA A 284 -5.71 4.11 1.41
CA ALA A 284 -4.84 3.57 2.45
C ALA A 284 -4.87 2.03 2.58
N ASN A 285 -5.27 1.33 1.50
CA ASN A 285 -5.25 -0.12 1.49
C ASN A 285 -3.84 -0.60 1.15
N LYS A 286 -3.31 -1.52 1.96
CA LYS A 286 -1.94 -2.00 1.85
C LYS A 286 -1.80 -3.40 2.41
N SER A 287 -1.19 -4.28 1.64
CA SER A 287 -0.77 -5.62 2.07
C SER A 287 0.74 -5.65 2.29
N PRO A 288 1.23 -6.25 3.38
CA PRO A 288 2.66 -6.55 3.52
C PRO A 288 3.13 -7.69 2.61
N PHE A 289 2.20 -8.48 2.04
CA PHE A 289 2.49 -9.55 1.09
C PHE A 289 2.36 -9.02 -0.35
N ALA A 290 3.45 -9.08 -1.11
CA ALA A 290 3.63 -8.35 -2.36
C ALA A 290 3.70 -9.23 -3.63
N ASN A 291 2.83 -10.23 -3.77
CA ASN A 291 2.80 -11.08 -4.99
C ASN A 291 1.78 -10.63 -6.05
N GLY A 292 1.18 -9.45 -5.93
CA GLY A 292 0.01 -9.09 -6.75
C GLY A 292 0.01 -7.65 -7.22
N ASP A 293 -0.74 -7.44 -8.31
CA ASP A 293 -1.07 -6.13 -8.83
C ASP A 293 -2.17 -5.46 -7.97
N MET A 294 -1.87 -5.30 -6.67
CA MET A 294 -2.73 -4.76 -5.60
C MET A 294 -3.15 -3.32 -5.89
N GLY A 295 -4.40 -2.96 -5.61
CA GLY A 295 -4.83 -1.58 -5.70
C GLY A 295 -6.00 -1.22 -4.80
N GLY A 296 -6.34 0.07 -4.80
CA GLY A 296 -7.55 0.58 -4.17
C GLY A 296 -8.81 0.03 -4.83
N ILE A 297 -8.90 0.12 -6.17
CA ILE A 297 -10.00 -0.45 -6.95
C ILE A 297 -9.43 -1.23 -8.13
N THR A 298 -9.73 -2.52 -8.23
CA THR A 298 -9.10 -3.38 -9.24
C THR A 298 -10.06 -4.38 -9.88
N VAL A 299 -9.94 -4.55 -11.20
CA VAL A 299 -10.60 -5.64 -11.93
C VAL A 299 -9.56 -6.63 -12.45
N PHE A 300 -9.72 -7.90 -12.10
CA PHE A 300 -8.92 -9.02 -12.56
C PHE A 300 -9.58 -9.73 -13.74
N ALA A 301 -8.78 -10.07 -14.76
CA ALA A 301 -9.24 -10.74 -15.97
C ALA A 301 -10.49 -10.07 -16.54
N ALA A 302 -10.41 -8.75 -16.73
CA ALA A 302 -11.56 -7.90 -17.00
C ALA A 302 -12.24 -8.28 -18.34
N ARG A 303 -13.58 -8.26 -18.35
CA ARG A 303 -14.41 -8.58 -19.52
C ARG A 303 -15.64 -7.67 -19.60
N ARG A 304 -15.56 -6.60 -20.40
CA ARG A 304 -16.60 -5.55 -20.50
C ARG A 304 -16.97 -4.93 -19.15
N ASP A 305 -16.03 -4.96 -18.20
CA ASP A 305 -16.21 -4.33 -16.89
C ASP A 305 -15.90 -2.84 -16.97
N VAL A 306 -16.56 -2.05 -16.13
CA VAL A 306 -16.36 -0.61 -16.07
C VAL A 306 -16.07 -0.18 -14.64
N ILE A 307 -15.00 0.59 -14.46
CA ILE A 307 -14.79 1.39 -13.25
C ILE A 307 -15.01 2.84 -13.64
N ARG A 308 -15.98 3.52 -13.04
CA ARG A 308 -16.26 4.92 -13.36
C ARG A 308 -16.53 5.82 -12.17
N ASN A 309 -16.32 7.14 -12.34
CA ASN A 309 -16.65 8.16 -11.34
C ASN A 309 -16.12 7.82 -9.94
N SER A 310 -15.01 7.08 -9.85
CA SER A 310 -14.50 6.51 -8.61
C SER A 310 -13.15 7.11 -8.25
N THR A 311 -12.85 7.11 -6.96
CA THR A 311 -11.69 7.77 -6.39
C THR A 311 -10.81 6.78 -5.66
N ALA A 312 -9.50 6.78 -5.92
CA ALA A 312 -8.56 5.95 -5.17
C ALA A 312 -7.24 6.64 -4.83
N PHE A 313 -6.87 6.68 -3.55
CA PHE A 313 -5.71 7.45 -3.13
C PHE A 313 -4.93 6.82 -1.97
N LEU A 314 -3.65 7.16 -1.88
CA LEU A 314 -2.76 6.72 -0.79
C LEU A 314 -2.71 5.18 -0.60
N ASN A 315 -3.01 4.39 -1.63
CA ASN A 315 -2.92 2.93 -1.55
C ASN A 315 -1.48 2.46 -1.76
N GLY A 316 -1.14 1.29 -1.18
CA GLY A 316 0.23 0.77 -1.13
C GLY A 316 0.85 0.32 -2.46
N MET A 317 0.09 0.26 -3.56
CA MET A 317 0.64 0.03 -4.90
C MET A 317 -0.13 0.83 -5.95
N TYR A 318 -1.33 0.40 -6.33
CA TYR A 318 -2.12 1.06 -7.38
C TYR A 318 -3.35 1.79 -6.84
N GLY A 319 -3.71 2.90 -7.46
CA GLY A 319 -5.01 3.53 -7.24
C GLY A 319 -6.12 2.70 -7.90
N ILE A 320 -6.21 2.82 -9.22
CA ILE A 320 -7.23 2.14 -10.04
C ILE A 320 -6.56 1.31 -11.13
N ASN A 321 -6.88 0.01 -11.17
CA ASN A 321 -6.13 -0.96 -11.94
C ASN A 321 -7.01 -1.95 -12.71
N ILE A 322 -6.61 -2.27 -13.94
CA ILE A 322 -7.04 -3.48 -14.66
C ILE A 322 -5.85 -4.42 -14.79
N TYR A 323 -6.02 -5.64 -14.31
CA TYR A 323 -4.99 -6.67 -14.36
C TYR A 323 -5.41 -7.92 -15.13
N GLY A 324 -4.62 -8.27 -16.15
CA GLY A 324 -4.86 -9.43 -17.01
C GLY A 324 -5.99 -9.19 -18.01
N THR A 325 -6.14 -10.14 -18.92
CA THR A 325 -7.21 -10.17 -19.93
C THR A 325 -8.01 -11.46 -19.81
N GLY A 326 -9.23 -11.50 -20.37
CA GLY A 326 -10.14 -12.64 -20.25
C GLY A 326 -9.66 -13.97 -20.85
N GLY A 327 -8.48 -14.05 -21.46
CA GLY A 327 -7.90 -15.27 -22.04
C GLY A 327 -6.63 -15.77 -21.31
N ALA A 328 -6.83 -16.71 -20.38
CA ALA A 328 -5.97 -17.79 -19.86
C ALA A 328 -4.45 -17.66 -19.52
N ALA A 329 -4.09 -18.16 -18.32
CA ALA A 329 -3.22 -19.36 -18.17
C ALA A 329 -3.38 -19.99 -16.76
N PRO A 330 -3.27 -21.34 -16.58
CA PRO A 330 -2.80 -22.30 -17.59
C PRO A 330 -3.89 -23.17 -18.27
N ASN A 331 -5.16 -23.14 -17.86
CA ASN A 331 -6.15 -24.16 -18.30
C ASN A 331 -7.31 -23.68 -19.18
N TYR A 332 -7.43 -22.38 -19.48
CA TYR A 332 -8.50 -21.93 -20.38
C TYR A 332 -7.95 -21.93 -21.81
N LYS A 333 -8.59 -22.63 -22.74
CA LYS A 333 -8.36 -22.36 -24.17
C LYS A 333 -8.79 -20.92 -24.41
N ASP A 334 -8.00 -20.14 -25.17
CA ASP A 334 -8.33 -18.76 -25.54
C ASP A 334 -9.78 -18.72 -26.05
N ASP A 335 -10.69 -18.18 -25.23
CA ASP A 335 -12.14 -18.18 -25.44
C ASP A 335 -12.61 -16.87 -26.09
N GLY A 336 -11.68 -16.11 -26.66
CA GLY A 336 -11.92 -14.78 -27.19
C GLY A 336 -11.98 -13.69 -26.12
N GLY A 337 -11.64 -13.98 -24.85
CA GLY A 337 -11.60 -13.00 -23.76
C GLY A 337 -10.73 -11.74 -24.02
N ASN A 338 -9.87 -11.79 -25.04
CA ASN A 338 -9.00 -10.67 -25.46
C ASN A 338 -9.54 -9.90 -26.69
N GLU A 339 -10.69 -10.28 -27.26
CA GLU A 339 -11.25 -9.61 -28.43
C GLU A 339 -11.71 -8.16 -28.14
N PRO A 340 -11.68 -7.23 -29.13
CA PRO A 340 -12.15 -5.85 -28.94
C PRO A 340 -13.57 -5.72 -28.37
N LYS A 341 -14.47 -6.65 -28.69
CA LYS A 341 -15.84 -6.70 -28.15
C LYS A 341 -15.90 -6.91 -26.63
N ASN A 342 -14.80 -7.37 -26.03
CA ASN A 342 -14.65 -7.65 -24.60
C ASN A 342 -13.92 -6.52 -23.83
N ARG A 343 -13.69 -5.37 -24.48
CA ARG A 343 -12.98 -4.22 -23.89
C ARG A 343 -13.67 -3.70 -22.61
N SER A 344 -12.94 -3.76 -21.51
CA SER A 344 -13.21 -3.03 -20.26
C SER A 344 -12.69 -1.58 -20.29
N LEU A 345 -13.25 -0.73 -19.42
CA LEU A 345 -13.04 0.72 -19.42
C LEU A 345 -12.79 1.27 -18.01
N LEU A 346 -11.81 2.17 -17.88
CA LEU A 346 -11.68 3.12 -16.78
C LEU A 346 -12.21 4.48 -17.25
N ALA A 347 -13.23 5.05 -16.61
CA ALA A 347 -13.87 6.30 -17.07
C ALA A 347 -14.08 7.32 -15.95
N ASN A 348 -13.69 8.59 -16.15
CA ASN A 348 -13.97 9.68 -15.20
C ASN A 348 -13.45 9.40 -13.77
N ASN A 349 -12.35 8.68 -13.63
CA ASN A 349 -11.81 8.32 -12.33
C ASN A 349 -10.72 9.28 -11.87
N LEU A 350 -10.56 9.42 -10.56
CA LEU A 350 -9.55 10.24 -9.92
C LEU A 350 -8.65 9.37 -9.03
N ALA A 351 -7.34 9.47 -9.18
CA ALA A 351 -6.41 8.80 -8.28
C ALA A 351 -5.20 9.67 -7.94
N TRP A 352 -4.69 9.59 -6.72
CA TRP A 352 -3.49 10.33 -6.31
C TRP A 352 -2.75 9.70 -5.14
N GLY A 353 -1.44 9.95 -5.07
CA GLY A 353 -0.63 9.59 -3.91
C GLY A 353 -0.48 8.08 -3.67
N ASN A 354 -0.81 7.24 -4.66
CA ASN A 354 -0.60 5.80 -4.57
C ASN A 354 0.90 5.47 -4.79
N GLU A 355 1.45 4.51 -4.04
CA GLU A 355 2.90 4.31 -3.94
C GLU A 355 3.57 3.93 -5.28
N THR A 356 2.89 3.18 -6.15
CA THR A 356 3.43 2.75 -7.45
C THR A 356 2.82 3.52 -8.62
N ALA A 357 1.51 3.42 -8.83
CA ALA A 357 0.83 4.11 -9.94
C ALA A 357 -0.60 4.52 -9.56
N ASP A 358 -1.03 5.68 -10.00
CA ASP A 358 -2.40 6.13 -9.79
C ASP A 358 -3.37 5.37 -10.68
N ILE A 359 -3.06 5.25 -11.97
CA ILE A 359 -3.85 4.51 -12.95
C ILE A 359 -2.97 3.51 -13.69
N LYS A 360 -3.42 2.25 -13.78
CA LYS A 360 -2.67 1.19 -14.44
C LYS A 360 -3.56 0.21 -15.22
N ILE A 361 -3.06 -0.22 -16.38
CA ILE A 361 -3.61 -1.30 -17.17
C ILE A 361 -2.44 -2.21 -17.56
N LYS A 362 -2.44 -3.45 -17.08
CA LYS A 362 -1.40 -4.45 -17.39
C LYS A 362 -2.03 -5.67 -18.05
N THR A 363 -1.85 -5.79 -19.35
CA THR A 363 -2.30 -6.91 -20.18
C THR A 363 -1.08 -7.58 -20.83
N GLY A 364 -0.99 -8.91 -20.79
CA GLY A 364 0.17 -9.66 -21.29
C GLY A 364 0.25 -9.73 -22.82
N TYR A 365 -0.85 -9.41 -23.51
CA TYR A 365 -0.98 -9.29 -24.95
C TYR A 365 -1.79 -8.02 -25.21
N GLU A 366 -1.37 -7.31 -26.26
CA GLU A 366 -1.81 -6.02 -26.83
C GLU A 366 -2.91 -5.17 -26.15
N TYR A 367 -2.65 -3.87 -26.17
CA TYR A 367 -3.34 -2.78 -25.49
C TYR A 367 -4.82 -2.68 -25.89
N HIS A 368 -5.71 -3.44 -25.24
CA HIS A 368 -7.15 -3.45 -25.58
C HIS A 368 -8.02 -2.62 -24.65
N HIS A 369 -7.80 -2.66 -23.34
CA HIS A 369 -8.54 -1.82 -22.38
C HIS A 369 -8.13 -0.36 -22.51
N ALA A 370 -8.98 0.55 -22.03
CA ALA A 370 -8.76 1.99 -22.17
C ALA A 370 -9.04 2.74 -20.86
N ALA A 371 -8.34 3.85 -20.70
CA ALA A 371 -8.66 4.88 -19.71
C ALA A 371 -9.12 6.15 -20.43
N VAL A 372 -10.27 6.69 -20.02
CA VAL A 372 -10.89 7.86 -20.64
C VAL A 372 -11.30 8.84 -19.55
N ASN A 373 -11.06 10.14 -19.76
CA ASN A 373 -11.43 11.19 -18.81
C ASN A 373 -10.88 10.98 -17.39
N CYS A 374 -9.77 10.28 -17.24
CA CYS A 374 -9.22 9.94 -15.93
C CYS A 374 -8.16 10.97 -15.52
N VAL A 375 -7.99 11.12 -14.21
CA VAL A 375 -7.04 12.05 -13.60
C VAL A 375 -6.12 11.28 -12.67
N GLY A 376 -4.82 11.44 -12.85
CA GLY A 376 -3.82 10.93 -11.92
C GLY A 376 -2.56 11.77 -11.94
N ALA A 377 -2.23 12.42 -10.82
CA ALA A 377 -1.08 13.32 -10.71
C ALA A 377 0.25 12.59 -10.47
N GLY A 378 0.20 11.30 -10.17
CA GLY A 378 1.33 10.39 -9.99
C GLY A 378 1.69 9.61 -11.26
N LEU A 379 2.28 8.42 -11.07
CA LEU A 379 2.69 7.57 -12.19
C LEU A 379 1.46 6.93 -12.85
N TRP A 380 1.49 6.86 -14.18
CA TRP A 380 0.58 6.07 -15.00
C TRP A 380 1.33 4.94 -15.67
N SER A 381 0.67 3.79 -15.79
CA SER A 381 1.16 2.66 -16.58
C SER A 381 0.02 2.13 -17.44
N VAL A 382 -0.36 2.93 -18.44
CA VAL A 382 -1.44 2.66 -19.41
C VAL A 382 -0.91 3.01 -20.79
N ILE A 383 -1.52 2.50 -21.87
CA ILE A 383 -1.16 2.90 -23.24
C ILE A 383 -2.33 3.55 -23.97
N ASN A 384 -3.53 2.99 -23.88
CA ASN A 384 -4.73 3.60 -24.45
C ASN A 384 -5.34 4.59 -23.47
N VAL A 385 -4.97 5.86 -23.64
CA VAL A 385 -5.49 6.95 -22.83
C VAL A 385 -6.09 8.02 -23.72
N THR A 386 -7.25 8.56 -23.34
CA THR A 386 -7.90 9.65 -24.06
C THR A 386 -8.49 10.67 -23.10
N ASN A 387 -8.43 11.96 -23.46
CA ASN A 387 -8.96 13.08 -22.68
C ASN A 387 -8.60 13.03 -21.20
N SER A 388 -7.36 12.73 -20.83
CA SER A 388 -6.96 12.47 -19.43
C SER A 388 -5.86 13.41 -18.98
N LEU A 389 -5.72 13.56 -17.66
CA LEU A 389 -4.65 14.33 -17.02
C LEU A 389 -3.65 13.36 -16.39
N LEU A 390 -2.44 13.38 -16.93
CA LEU A 390 -1.36 12.45 -16.68
C LEU A 390 -0.26 13.14 -15.87
N GLY A 391 0.10 12.56 -14.74
CA GLY A 391 1.17 13.06 -13.88
C GLY A 391 2.56 12.73 -14.43
N ARG A 392 2.86 11.43 -14.57
CA ARG A 392 4.12 10.91 -15.12
C ARG A 392 3.91 9.58 -15.85
N GLY A 393 4.66 9.32 -16.93
CA GLY A 393 4.92 7.96 -17.44
C GLY A 393 3.83 7.26 -18.26
N ALA A 394 2.76 7.96 -18.68
CA ALA A 394 1.58 7.33 -19.25
C ALA A 394 1.62 6.96 -20.74
N ALA A 395 2.60 7.39 -21.52
CA ALA A 395 2.54 7.20 -22.98
C ALA A 395 3.93 7.27 -23.61
N LYS A 396 4.36 6.18 -24.25
CA LYS A 396 5.59 6.16 -25.07
C LYS A 396 5.35 6.52 -26.55
N ALA A 397 4.08 6.61 -26.98
CA ALA A 397 3.70 6.92 -28.36
C ALA A 397 3.02 8.29 -28.48
N GLN A 398 3.35 9.04 -29.51
CA GLN A 398 2.84 10.40 -29.74
C GLN A 398 1.32 10.42 -29.99
N ALA A 399 0.75 9.38 -30.61
CA ALA A 399 -0.69 9.28 -30.87
C ALA A 399 -1.53 9.14 -29.58
N SER A 400 -0.99 8.51 -28.53
CA SER A 400 -1.64 8.40 -27.23
C SER A 400 -1.54 9.67 -26.37
N LEU A 401 -0.93 10.74 -26.87
CA LEU A 401 -0.88 12.06 -26.19
C LEU A 401 -1.90 13.04 -26.77
N ILE A 402 -2.56 12.71 -27.88
CA ILE A 402 -3.58 13.56 -28.49
C ILE A 402 -4.75 13.71 -27.51
N ASP A 403 -5.16 14.95 -27.25
CA ASP A 403 -6.22 15.35 -26.32
C ASP A 403 -5.96 15.10 -24.82
N ASN A 404 -4.75 14.68 -24.43
CA ASN A 404 -4.35 14.51 -23.04
C ASN A 404 -3.55 15.72 -22.51
N ILE A 405 -3.59 15.97 -21.20
CA ILE A 405 -2.65 16.86 -20.51
C ILE A 405 -1.57 15.99 -19.88
N ASP A 406 -0.31 16.14 -20.30
CA ASP A 406 0.86 15.48 -19.66
C ASP A 406 1.67 16.49 -18.86
N LEU A 407 1.45 16.49 -17.54
CA LEU A 407 2.12 17.38 -16.60
C LEU A 407 3.64 17.19 -16.58
N SER A 408 4.15 15.99 -16.91
CA SER A 408 5.58 15.71 -16.90
C SER A 408 6.33 16.30 -18.10
N SER A 409 5.60 16.65 -19.16
CA SER A 409 6.16 17.21 -20.39
C SER A 409 6.24 18.74 -20.41
N ASP A 410 5.58 19.43 -19.46
CA ASP A 410 5.46 20.89 -19.41
C ASP A 410 6.30 21.48 -18.25
N ALA A 411 7.58 21.71 -18.50
CA ALA A 411 8.55 22.16 -17.49
C ALA A 411 8.27 23.55 -16.87
N GLY A 412 7.31 24.31 -17.41
CA GLY A 412 6.92 25.65 -16.94
C GLY A 412 5.48 25.74 -16.43
N ILE A 413 4.83 24.60 -16.18
CA ILE A 413 3.46 24.60 -15.68
C ILE A 413 3.40 25.09 -14.23
N VAL A 414 2.48 26.01 -13.97
CA VAL A 414 2.04 26.36 -12.61
C VAL A 414 0.59 25.89 -12.49
N PRO A 415 0.32 24.69 -11.92
CA PRO A 415 -1.03 24.12 -11.89
C PRO A 415 -2.10 25.08 -11.36
N GLN A 416 -1.75 25.91 -10.38
CA GLN A 416 -2.63 26.92 -9.77
C GLN A 416 -3.08 28.03 -10.74
N GLN A 417 -2.41 28.21 -11.89
CA GLN A 417 -2.82 29.17 -12.92
C GLN A 417 -3.70 28.51 -14.01
N GLU A 418 -3.67 27.18 -14.10
CA GLU A 418 -4.31 26.43 -15.17
C GLU A 418 -5.64 25.81 -14.73
N PHE A 419 -5.70 25.35 -13.48
CA PHE A 419 -6.80 24.55 -12.93
C PHE A 419 -7.55 25.27 -11.82
N ALA A 420 -8.81 24.89 -11.62
CA ALA A 420 -9.70 25.49 -10.65
C ALA A 420 -9.19 25.40 -9.21
N ASP A 421 -8.92 24.21 -8.69
CA ASP A 421 -8.35 24.03 -7.34
C ASP A 421 -7.52 22.73 -7.27
N PRO A 422 -6.32 22.70 -7.88
CA PRO A 422 -5.53 21.48 -7.99
C PRO A 422 -5.05 20.93 -6.64
N ASP A 423 -4.96 21.76 -5.59
CA ASP A 423 -4.63 21.34 -4.22
C ASP A 423 -5.74 20.48 -3.57
N HIS A 424 -6.96 20.55 -4.10
CA HIS A 424 -8.11 19.74 -3.74
C HIS A 424 -8.64 18.91 -4.93
N HIS A 425 -7.77 18.68 -5.92
CA HIS A 425 -8.02 17.80 -7.06
C HIS A 425 -9.17 18.22 -8.00
N ASP A 426 -9.49 19.52 -8.05
CA ASP A 426 -10.37 20.09 -9.08
C ASP A 426 -9.55 20.60 -10.26
N TYR A 427 -9.49 19.80 -11.33
CA TYR A 427 -8.71 20.07 -12.52
C TYR A 427 -9.52 20.66 -13.69
N ARG A 428 -10.70 21.23 -13.41
CA ARG A 428 -11.42 21.99 -14.44
C ARG A 428 -10.58 23.21 -14.86
N LEU A 429 -10.60 23.53 -16.15
CA LEU A 429 -9.75 24.59 -16.73
C LEU A 429 -10.25 25.99 -16.34
N GLN A 430 -9.33 26.91 -16.11
CA GLN A 430 -9.62 28.36 -16.01
C GLN A 430 -9.79 28.99 -17.39
N ALA A 431 -10.43 30.15 -17.49
CA ALA A 431 -10.56 30.88 -18.76
C ALA A 431 -9.20 31.21 -19.39
N THR A 432 -8.18 31.45 -18.58
CA THR A 432 -6.82 31.76 -19.02
C THR A 432 -5.97 30.54 -19.27
N SER A 433 -6.51 29.32 -19.10
CA SER A 433 -5.68 28.12 -19.19
C SER A 433 -5.12 27.93 -20.59
N ARG A 434 -3.84 27.59 -20.65
CA ARG A 434 -3.12 27.29 -21.90
C ARG A 434 -3.64 26.05 -22.61
N TYR A 435 -4.33 25.16 -21.90
CA TYR A 435 -4.82 23.89 -22.44
C TYR A 435 -6.09 24.03 -23.26
N ARG A 436 -6.67 25.23 -23.29
CA ARG A 436 -7.88 25.52 -24.07
C ARG A 436 -7.60 25.55 -25.57
N GLY A 437 -8.42 24.87 -26.35
CA GLY A 437 -8.35 24.84 -27.82
C GLY A 437 -7.08 24.22 -28.42
N ARG A 438 -6.29 23.47 -27.64
CA ARG A 438 -5.00 22.88 -28.08
C ARG A 438 -5.09 21.42 -28.52
N GLY A 439 -6.23 20.78 -28.31
CA GLY A 439 -6.53 19.42 -28.75
C GLY A 439 -6.91 19.34 -30.23
N LEU A 440 -7.14 18.11 -30.67
CA LEU A 440 -7.60 17.78 -32.00
C LEU A 440 -8.91 18.52 -32.31
N ASN A 441 -8.99 19.11 -33.50
CA ASN A 441 -10.12 19.91 -33.95
C ASN A 441 -10.45 21.13 -33.05
N GLY A 442 -9.44 21.67 -32.34
CA GLY A 442 -9.62 22.86 -31.49
C GLY A 442 -10.37 22.58 -30.18
N LYS A 443 -10.38 21.32 -29.73
CA LYS A 443 -10.89 20.95 -28.40
C LYS A 443 -9.94 21.38 -27.29
N ASP A 444 -10.45 21.50 -26.08
CA ASP A 444 -9.61 21.64 -24.90
C ASP A 444 -8.91 20.31 -24.59
N LEU A 445 -7.66 20.36 -24.11
CA LEU A 445 -6.94 19.16 -23.66
C LEU A 445 -7.46 18.68 -22.30
N GLY A 446 -7.41 17.38 -22.08
CA GLY A 446 -7.67 16.75 -20.79
C GLY A 446 -9.14 16.41 -20.54
N PRO A 447 -9.47 16.01 -19.29
CA PRO A 447 -10.75 15.40 -18.95
C PRO A 447 -11.92 16.37 -18.80
N PHE A 448 -11.61 17.66 -18.69
CA PHE A 448 -12.61 18.68 -18.35
C PHE A 448 -12.55 19.82 -19.38
N PRO A 449 -13.43 19.78 -20.40
CA PRO A 449 -13.64 20.93 -21.26
C PRO A 449 -13.98 22.17 -20.44
N TYR A 450 -13.49 23.33 -20.88
CA TYR A 450 -13.76 24.59 -20.21
C TYR A 450 -15.25 24.93 -20.26
N LEU A 451 -15.79 25.33 -19.11
CA LEU A 451 -17.15 25.82 -18.95
C LEU A 451 -17.12 27.15 -18.19
N THR A 452 -18.00 28.08 -18.54
CA THR A 452 -18.16 29.37 -17.85
C THR A 452 -19.02 29.23 -16.59
N ASN A 453 -18.57 28.39 -15.65
CA ASN A 453 -19.31 28.07 -14.42
C ASN A 453 -18.41 27.98 -13.17
N ILE A 454 -17.18 28.49 -13.27
CA ILE A 454 -16.25 28.61 -12.13
C ILE A 454 -15.84 30.07 -12.06
N PHE A 455 -16.14 30.68 -10.93
CA PHE A 455 -15.85 32.07 -10.65
C PHE A 455 -14.85 32.18 -9.50
N TYR A 456 -14.02 33.22 -9.53
CA TYR A 456 -12.96 33.45 -8.56
C TYR A 456 -13.15 34.80 -7.87
N VAL A 457 -12.92 34.83 -6.56
CA VAL A 457 -12.86 36.08 -5.78
C VAL A 457 -11.58 36.10 -4.97
N LYS A 458 -10.88 37.23 -4.95
CA LYS A 458 -9.69 37.43 -4.12
C LYS A 458 -9.66 38.82 -3.48
N PRO A 459 -9.02 39.01 -2.31
CA PRO A 459 -9.07 40.29 -1.59
C PRO A 459 -8.54 41.50 -2.39
N ASP A 460 -7.56 41.25 -3.26
CA ASP A 460 -6.93 42.22 -4.16
C ASP A 460 -7.48 42.16 -5.60
N GLY A 461 -8.67 41.56 -5.80
CA GLY A 461 -9.31 41.42 -7.10
C GLY A 461 -9.89 42.74 -7.66
N ASP A 462 -10.55 42.63 -8.81
CA ASP A 462 -11.23 43.76 -9.48
C ASP A 462 -12.65 43.34 -9.89
N ASP A 463 -13.66 44.04 -9.36
CA ASP A 463 -15.08 43.81 -9.68
C ASP A 463 -15.45 44.20 -11.13
N ARG A 464 -14.53 44.81 -11.88
CA ARG A 464 -14.66 45.04 -13.33
C ARG A 464 -14.17 43.87 -14.19
N ALA A 465 -13.48 42.90 -13.59
CA ALA A 465 -13.01 41.71 -14.29
C ALA A 465 -14.15 40.72 -14.59
N ASP A 466 -13.87 39.67 -15.36
CA ASP A 466 -14.87 38.66 -15.73
C ASP A 466 -15.15 37.63 -14.63
N GLY A 467 -14.23 37.48 -13.67
CA GLY A 467 -14.32 36.51 -12.59
C GLY A 467 -13.95 35.09 -13.00
N LEU A 468 -13.50 34.81 -14.24
CA LEU A 468 -13.40 33.44 -14.79
C LEU A 468 -12.00 32.80 -14.69
N SER A 469 -11.05 33.49 -14.06
CA SER A 469 -9.73 32.98 -13.70
C SER A 469 -9.22 33.64 -12.42
N VAL A 470 -8.20 33.07 -11.79
CA VAL A 470 -7.55 33.69 -10.62
C VAL A 470 -6.97 35.06 -10.98
N ALA A 471 -6.44 35.23 -12.20
CA ALA A 471 -5.92 36.50 -12.69
C ALA A 471 -7.03 37.54 -12.91
N GLY A 472 -8.20 37.10 -13.38
CA GLY A 472 -9.40 37.91 -13.60
C GLY A 472 -10.41 37.88 -12.45
N ALA A 473 -9.98 37.54 -11.23
CA ALA A 473 -10.87 37.35 -10.09
C ALA A 473 -11.56 38.65 -9.65
N TRP A 474 -12.81 38.53 -9.22
CA TRP A 474 -13.56 39.62 -8.60
C TRP A 474 -13.00 39.98 -7.22
N LYS A 475 -13.38 41.16 -6.72
CA LYS A 475 -12.99 41.64 -5.39
C LYS A 475 -14.02 41.31 -4.33
N THR A 476 -15.31 41.48 -4.63
CA THR A 476 -16.38 41.44 -3.63
C THR A 476 -17.25 40.19 -3.72
N LEU A 477 -17.57 39.62 -2.55
CA LEU A 477 -18.49 38.48 -2.46
C LEU A 477 -19.91 38.86 -2.89
N SER A 478 -20.35 40.09 -2.60
CA SER A 478 -21.70 40.57 -2.96
C SER A 478 -21.94 40.59 -4.48
N LEU A 479 -20.93 40.99 -5.27
CA LEU A 479 -21.00 40.88 -6.73
C LEU A 479 -21.13 39.41 -7.14
N ALA A 480 -20.23 38.58 -6.61
CA ALA A 480 -20.14 37.18 -6.98
C ALA A 480 -21.46 36.42 -6.74
N VAL A 481 -22.02 36.51 -5.53
CA VAL A 481 -23.26 35.81 -5.17
C VAL A 481 -24.45 36.24 -6.04
N GLY A 482 -24.47 37.48 -6.54
CA GLY A 482 -25.50 37.95 -7.47
C GLY A 482 -25.41 37.33 -8.88
N LYS A 483 -24.24 36.80 -9.25
CA LYS A 483 -23.97 36.23 -10.58
C LYS A 483 -24.15 34.72 -10.64
N LEU A 484 -24.00 34.01 -9.53
CA LEU A 484 -24.08 32.55 -9.48
C LEU A 484 -25.46 32.02 -9.90
N ARG A 485 -25.44 30.87 -10.56
CA ARG A 485 -26.57 30.07 -11.04
C ARG A 485 -26.37 28.61 -10.62
N ALA A 486 -27.42 27.80 -10.80
CA ALA A 486 -27.37 26.38 -10.46
C ALA A 486 -26.21 25.66 -11.18
N GLY A 487 -25.37 24.97 -10.42
CA GLY A 487 -24.18 24.26 -10.91
C GLY A 487 -22.89 25.08 -10.93
N ASP A 488 -22.95 26.37 -10.58
CA ASP A 488 -21.77 27.22 -10.52
C ASP A 488 -20.92 26.94 -9.27
N THR A 489 -19.62 27.15 -9.42
CA THR A 489 -18.64 27.11 -8.33
C THR A 489 -18.05 28.51 -8.12
N LEU A 490 -18.01 28.97 -6.88
CA LEU A 490 -17.28 30.16 -6.46
C LEU A 490 -16.07 29.76 -5.62
N ASP A 491 -14.88 29.98 -6.16
CA ASP A 491 -13.59 29.73 -5.51
C ASP A 491 -13.03 31.02 -4.89
N LEU A 492 -12.79 30.98 -3.58
CA LEU A 492 -12.28 32.12 -2.81
C LEU A 492 -10.80 31.91 -2.53
N GLU A 493 -9.95 32.81 -3.00
CA GLU A 493 -8.52 32.80 -2.65
C GLU A 493 -8.31 33.06 -1.14
N PRO A 494 -7.22 32.55 -0.55
CA PRO A 494 -6.89 32.83 0.85
C PRO A 494 -6.88 34.33 1.17
N GLY A 495 -7.51 34.71 2.29
CA GLY A 495 -7.58 36.10 2.71
C GLY A 495 -8.80 36.44 3.55
N VAL A 496 -8.97 37.74 3.81
CA VAL A 496 -10.04 38.28 4.66
C VAL A 496 -11.05 39.04 3.80
N TYR A 497 -12.32 38.64 3.88
CA TYR A 497 -13.44 39.25 3.17
C TYR A 497 -14.37 39.91 4.18
N VAL A 498 -14.42 41.25 4.19
CA VAL A 498 -15.14 42.03 5.20
C VAL A 498 -16.50 42.51 4.67
N GLY A 499 -17.55 42.31 5.48
CA GLY A 499 -18.89 42.81 5.22
C GLY A 499 -19.97 41.76 5.51
N ASN A 500 -21.21 42.22 5.73
CA ASN A 500 -22.34 41.32 5.83
C ASN A 500 -22.72 40.78 4.44
N LEU A 501 -23.09 39.50 4.36
CA LEU A 501 -23.40 38.82 3.10
C LEU A 501 -24.79 38.19 3.14
N GLY A 502 -25.69 38.67 2.27
CA GLY A 502 -26.97 38.04 2.00
C GLY A 502 -26.90 37.12 0.78
N ILE A 503 -27.34 35.88 0.94
CA ILE A 503 -27.38 34.87 -0.11
C ILE A 503 -28.83 34.44 -0.30
N ALA A 504 -29.33 34.62 -1.52
CA ALA A 504 -30.66 34.19 -1.94
C ALA A 504 -30.55 33.53 -3.31
N ILE A 505 -29.97 32.33 -3.35
CA ILE A 505 -29.64 31.61 -4.57
C ILE A 505 -30.25 30.21 -4.48
N SER A 506 -30.88 29.76 -5.57
CA SER A 506 -31.36 28.39 -5.69
C SER A 506 -30.59 27.65 -6.78
N GLY A 507 -29.79 26.68 -6.37
CA GLY A 507 -29.31 25.59 -7.20
C GLY A 507 -30.39 24.52 -7.44
N ARG A 508 -29.98 23.41 -8.05
CA ARG A 508 -30.78 22.19 -8.21
C ARG A 508 -30.11 21.04 -7.47
N ALA A 509 -30.86 19.98 -7.13
CA ALA A 509 -30.30 18.82 -6.41
C ALA A 509 -29.14 18.14 -7.17
N ASP A 510 -29.20 18.12 -8.51
CA ASP A 510 -28.19 17.60 -9.44
C ASP A 510 -27.16 18.66 -9.88
N ALA A 511 -27.36 19.93 -9.48
CA ALA A 511 -26.52 21.06 -9.86
C ALA A 511 -26.53 22.11 -8.73
N ALA A 512 -25.94 21.74 -7.59
CA ALA A 512 -25.81 22.62 -6.43
C ALA A 512 -24.84 23.78 -6.74
N VAL A 513 -25.01 24.91 -6.06
CA VAL A 513 -24.04 26.00 -6.09
C VAL A 513 -23.01 25.76 -4.98
N ALA A 514 -21.73 25.76 -5.33
CA ALA A 514 -20.64 25.58 -4.38
C ALA A 514 -19.94 26.92 -4.12
N ILE A 515 -19.75 27.28 -2.85
CA ILE A 515 -18.96 28.43 -2.41
C ILE A 515 -17.87 27.89 -1.49
N ARG A 516 -16.61 27.97 -1.92
CA ARG A 516 -15.54 27.24 -1.25
C ARG A 516 -14.21 27.96 -1.20
N GLY A 517 -13.41 27.64 -0.19
CA GLY A 517 -12.03 28.09 -0.08
C GLY A 517 -11.12 27.35 -1.07
N ARG A 518 -10.30 28.11 -1.79
CA ARG A 518 -9.34 27.62 -2.77
C ARG A 518 -7.93 27.48 -2.17
N GLY A 519 -7.22 26.43 -2.57
CA GLY A 519 -5.84 26.20 -2.13
C GLY A 519 -5.71 25.92 -0.63
N LYS A 520 -4.48 25.98 -0.10
CA LYS A 520 -4.20 25.55 1.29
C LYS A 520 -4.39 26.64 2.35
N GLY A 521 -4.50 27.89 1.91
CA GLY A 521 -4.64 29.02 2.81
C GLY A 521 -6.06 29.14 3.38
N ARG A 522 -6.23 30.02 4.36
CA ARG A 522 -7.51 30.21 5.04
C ARG A 522 -8.34 31.30 4.35
N VAL A 523 -9.63 31.05 4.20
CA VAL A 523 -10.62 32.03 3.73
C VAL A 523 -11.46 32.48 4.91
N LEU A 524 -11.26 33.72 5.35
CA LEU A 524 -11.97 34.34 6.46
C LEU A 524 -13.07 35.26 5.93
N ILE A 525 -14.33 34.92 6.22
CA ILE A 525 -15.48 35.78 6.00
C ILE A 525 -15.80 36.50 7.31
N ARG A 526 -15.60 37.83 7.30
CA ARG A 526 -15.78 38.70 8.45
C ARG A 526 -17.04 39.53 8.36
N GLY A 527 -18.05 39.14 9.13
CA GLY A 527 -19.39 39.73 9.11
C GLY A 527 -20.49 38.68 9.22
N ALA A 528 -21.74 39.12 9.36
CA ALA A 528 -22.88 38.22 9.41
C ALA A 528 -23.20 37.67 8.01
N VAL A 529 -23.51 36.37 7.92
CA VAL A 529 -23.89 35.71 6.66
C VAL A 529 -25.30 35.16 6.81
N SER A 530 -26.20 35.53 5.90
CA SER A 530 -27.59 35.03 5.88
C SER A 530 -27.91 34.35 4.55
N ALA A 531 -28.31 33.07 4.57
CA ALA A 531 -28.80 32.33 3.41
C ALA A 531 -30.32 32.10 3.53
N GLY A 532 -31.12 32.85 2.79
CA GLY A 532 -32.58 32.80 2.85
C GLY A 532 -33.21 32.33 1.54
N ASN A 533 -34.33 31.61 1.59
CA ASN A 533 -35.09 31.18 0.41
C ASN A 533 -34.22 30.48 -0.66
N SER A 534 -33.26 29.68 -0.20
CA SER A 534 -32.20 29.10 -1.02
C SER A 534 -32.36 27.59 -1.13
N ARG A 535 -31.85 27.00 -2.23
CA ARG A 535 -31.89 25.56 -2.45
C ARG A 535 -30.56 25.05 -2.98
N GLY A 536 -30.07 23.90 -2.53
CA GLY A 536 -28.89 23.27 -3.09
C GLY A 536 -27.63 24.13 -3.00
N LEU A 537 -27.25 24.57 -1.80
CA LEU A 537 -26.02 25.34 -1.55
C LEU A 537 -25.01 24.51 -0.78
N ARG A 538 -23.73 24.61 -1.16
CA ARG A 538 -22.62 23.98 -0.44
C ARG A 538 -21.58 25.03 -0.06
N PHE A 539 -21.23 25.06 1.21
CA PHE A 539 -20.14 25.84 1.76
C PHE A 539 -19.00 24.89 2.12
N GLU A 540 -17.79 25.13 1.63
CA GLU A 540 -16.67 24.23 1.87
C GLU A 540 -15.37 24.98 2.23
N ARG A 541 -14.68 24.56 3.29
CA ARG A 541 -13.36 25.12 3.67
C ARG A 541 -13.38 26.64 3.92
N LEU A 542 -14.47 27.14 4.49
CA LEU A 542 -14.65 28.55 4.85
C LEU A 542 -14.60 28.75 6.35
N TYR A 543 -14.00 29.86 6.78
CA TYR A 543 -14.05 30.34 8.15
C TYR A 543 -15.00 31.53 8.26
N PHE A 544 -15.98 31.43 9.16
CA PHE A 544 -16.91 32.50 9.50
C PHE A 544 -16.59 33.01 10.90
N ASP A 545 -16.29 34.32 11.04
CA ASP A 545 -16.06 34.98 12.34
C ASP A 545 -17.27 35.80 12.84
N GLY A 546 -18.37 35.76 12.09
CA GLY A 546 -19.69 36.27 12.44
C GLY A 546 -20.75 35.18 12.40
N GLY A 547 -21.94 35.47 12.93
CA GLY A 547 -23.06 34.51 12.95
C GLY A 547 -23.54 34.16 11.54
N VAL A 548 -23.81 32.87 11.32
CA VAL A 548 -24.41 32.34 10.08
C VAL A 548 -25.87 32.00 10.31
N GLU A 549 -26.76 32.55 9.49
CA GLU A 549 -28.20 32.29 9.54
C GLU A 549 -28.68 31.64 8.25
N VAL A 550 -29.44 30.55 8.36
CA VAL A 550 -30.09 29.89 7.21
C VAL A 550 -31.59 29.86 7.46
N SER A 551 -32.39 30.33 6.50
CA SER A 551 -33.85 30.36 6.66
C SER A 551 -34.62 29.96 5.42
N LYS A 552 -35.76 29.26 5.60
CA LYS A 552 -36.71 28.91 4.53
C LYS A 552 -36.02 28.24 3.32
N SER A 553 -35.12 27.30 3.58
CA SER A 553 -34.18 26.78 2.59
C SER A 553 -34.15 25.25 2.55
N SER A 554 -33.61 24.65 1.50
CA SER A 554 -33.44 23.20 1.45
C SER A 554 -32.16 22.71 0.76
N GLY A 555 -31.64 21.56 1.19
CA GLY A 555 -30.42 20.98 0.63
C GLY A 555 -29.20 21.89 0.84
N ILE A 556 -28.97 22.30 2.07
CA ILE A 556 -27.85 23.18 2.45
C ILE A 556 -26.77 22.31 3.11
N ALA A 557 -25.53 22.44 2.65
CA ALA A 557 -24.41 21.69 3.20
C ALA A 557 -23.27 22.62 3.63
N PHE A 558 -22.66 22.29 4.77
CA PHE A 558 -21.39 22.83 5.22
C PHE A 558 -20.43 21.67 5.41
N ASP A 559 -19.29 21.72 4.71
CA ASP A 559 -18.25 20.71 4.82
C ASP A 559 -16.90 21.36 5.13
N ASN A 560 -16.21 20.88 6.16
CA ASN A 560 -14.92 21.44 6.56
C ASN A 560 -14.94 22.96 6.85
N CYS A 561 -16.07 23.46 7.35
CA CYS A 561 -16.22 24.87 7.72
C CYS A 561 -15.89 25.10 9.20
N GLU A 562 -15.41 26.31 9.50
CA GLU A 562 -15.18 26.76 10.86
C GLU A 562 -16.12 27.94 11.14
N LEU A 563 -16.93 27.83 12.19
CA LEU A 563 -17.98 28.78 12.52
C LEU A 563 -17.75 29.29 13.95
N ALA A 564 -17.42 30.58 14.04
CA ALA A 564 -17.12 31.25 15.29
C ALA A 564 -18.02 32.49 15.44
N ALA A 565 -18.78 32.57 16.54
CA ALA A 565 -19.61 33.74 16.82
C ALA A 565 -19.77 33.97 18.32
N LYS A 566 -20.10 35.21 18.72
CA LYS A 566 -20.48 35.52 20.11
C LYS A 566 -21.81 34.86 20.51
N GLY A 567 -22.79 34.87 19.60
CA GLY A 567 -24.09 34.19 19.74
C GLY A 567 -24.06 32.80 19.11
N ASN A 568 -25.16 32.37 18.48
CA ASN A 568 -25.17 31.12 17.73
C ASN A 568 -24.13 31.17 16.60
N ALA A 569 -23.26 30.15 16.50
CA ALA A 569 -22.32 30.06 15.39
C ALA A 569 -23.05 29.75 14.07
N LEU A 570 -24.07 28.89 14.13
CA LEU A 570 -25.05 28.73 13.05
C LEU A 570 -26.47 28.59 13.60
N ALA A 571 -27.40 29.36 13.02
CA ALA A 571 -28.83 29.27 13.29
C ALA A 571 -29.59 28.90 12.00
N ALA A 572 -30.41 27.86 12.05
CA ALA A 572 -31.27 27.43 10.95
C ALA A 572 -32.74 27.49 11.36
N VAL A 573 -33.59 28.07 10.51
CA VAL A 573 -35.04 28.19 10.73
C VAL A 573 -35.80 27.75 9.49
N ASP A 574 -36.69 26.76 9.59
CA ASP A 574 -37.47 26.24 8.46
C ASP A 574 -36.53 25.75 7.32
N VAL A 575 -35.68 24.77 7.66
CA VAL A 575 -34.68 24.21 6.74
C VAL A 575 -34.81 22.70 6.64
N ALA A 576 -34.92 22.18 5.41
CA ALA A 576 -35.00 20.75 5.12
C ALA A 576 -33.72 20.24 4.43
N GLY A 577 -33.13 19.14 4.90
CA GLY A 577 -31.92 18.58 4.28
C GLY A 577 -30.67 19.41 4.58
N LEU A 578 -30.41 19.67 5.86
CA LEU A 578 -29.20 20.35 6.33
C LEU A 578 -28.11 19.31 6.64
N MET A 579 -26.97 19.40 5.95
CA MET A 579 -25.82 18.53 6.18
C MET A 579 -24.64 19.31 6.75
N LEU A 580 -24.12 18.87 7.88
CA LEU A 580 -22.96 19.47 8.55
C LEU A 580 -21.92 18.39 8.78
N SER A 581 -20.81 18.48 8.06
CA SER A 581 -19.77 17.47 8.02
C SER A 581 -18.42 18.12 8.31
N HIS A 582 -17.65 17.54 9.23
CA HIS A 582 -16.29 18.00 9.53
C HIS A 582 -16.19 19.50 9.92
N CYS A 583 -17.25 20.05 10.51
CA CYS A 583 -17.28 21.46 10.88
C CYS A 583 -16.79 21.69 12.32
N VAL A 584 -16.24 22.86 12.58
CA VAL A 584 -15.79 23.30 13.91
C VAL A 584 -16.68 24.45 14.36
N PHE A 585 -17.33 24.31 15.52
CA PHE A 585 -18.21 25.32 16.08
C PHE A 585 -17.65 25.89 17.38
N THR A 586 -17.55 27.22 17.45
CA THR A 586 -17.13 27.94 18.65
C THR A 586 -18.10 29.06 18.98
N SER A 587 -18.69 29.00 20.18
CA SER A 587 -19.63 30.00 20.70
C SER A 587 -19.39 30.20 22.20
N ASP A 588 -19.46 31.45 22.63
CA ASP A 588 -19.12 31.87 24.00
C ASP A 588 -20.33 32.24 24.87
N GLN A 589 -21.53 32.40 24.28
CA GLN A 589 -22.72 32.87 25.01
C GLN A 589 -24.00 32.05 24.77
N GLU A 590 -24.17 31.45 23.59
CA GLU A 590 -25.40 30.76 23.19
C GLU A 590 -25.10 29.32 22.72
N ALA A 591 -26.05 28.66 22.06
CA ALA A 591 -25.83 27.35 21.48
C ALA A 591 -24.84 27.42 20.30
N SER A 592 -24.00 26.39 20.11
CA SER A 592 -23.13 26.34 18.92
C SER A 592 -23.96 26.25 17.63
N LEU A 593 -24.98 25.39 17.62
CA LEU A 593 -25.90 25.17 16.51
C LEU A 593 -27.35 25.24 17.01
N SER A 594 -28.16 26.11 16.42
CA SER A 594 -29.58 26.26 16.76
C SER A 594 -30.47 25.91 15.56
N LEU A 595 -31.33 24.90 15.70
CA LEU A 595 -32.26 24.45 14.66
C LEU A 595 -33.71 24.61 15.12
N LYS A 596 -34.48 25.38 14.37
CA LYS A 596 -35.90 25.62 14.63
C LYS A 596 -36.72 25.23 13.41
N ASP A 597 -37.71 24.36 13.60
CA ASP A 597 -38.62 23.91 12.54
C ASP A 597 -37.87 23.29 11.33
N CYS A 598 -36.72 22.66 11.59
CA CYS A 598 -35.91 21.98 10.58
C CYS A 598 -36.29 20.50 10.45
N GLY A 599 -35.86 19.86 9.36
CA GLY A 599 -36.02 18.42 9.15
C GLY A 599 -34.92 17.83 8.26
N GLN A 600 -34.74 16.50 8.29
CA GLN A 600 -33.71 15.79 7.52
C GLN A 600 -32.29 16.31 7.80
N VAL A 601 -31.97 16.54 9.07
CA VAL A 601 -30.65 17.03 9.50
C VAL A 601 -29.66 15.89 9.64
N ASP A 602 -28.47 16.05 9.07
CA ASP A 602 -27.35 15.09 9.11
C ASP A 602 -26.10 15.77 9.70
N LEU A 603 -25.61 15.25 10.83
CA LEU A 603 -24.47 15.80 11.56
C LEU A 603 -23.38 14.73 11.70
N ARG A 604 -22.24 14.89 11.03
CA ARG A 604 -21.16 13.89 11.08
C ARG A 604 -19.79 14.52 11.31
N GLY A 605 -19.00 13.95 12.22
CA GLY A 605 -17.60 14.35 12.34
C GLY A 605 -17.39 15.79 12.82
N ASN A 606 -18.34 16.42 13.51
CA ASN A 606 -18.24 17.84 13.89
C ASN A 606 -17.57 18.02 15.26
N LEU A 607 -16.85 19.13 15.44
CA LEU A 607 -16.22 19.52 16.71
C LEU A 607 -16.98 20.69 17.32
N PHE A 608 -17.62 20.46 18.47
CA PHE A 608 -18.32 21.48 19.24
C PHE A 608 -17.49 21.95 20.43
N GLY A 609 -17.11 23.24 20.41
CA GLY A 609 -16.40 23.91 21.50
C GLY A 609 -17.28 24.34 22.69
N ASN A 610 -18.48 23.75 22.85
CA ASN A 610 -19.58 24.17 23.73
C ASN A 610 -19.19 24.29 25.22
N ALA A 611 -18.56 25.41 25.60
CA ALA A 611 -18.09 25.64 26.97
C ALA A 611 -19.18 26.17 27.92
N ARG A 612 -20.12 26.97 27.40
CA ARG A 612 -21.14 27.68 28.22
C ARG A 612 -22.59 27.41 27.79
N GLY A 613 -22.85 27.21 26.50
CA GLY A 613 -24.17 26.85 25.96
C GLY A 613 -24.30 25.37 25.57
N ALA A 614 -25.46 25.01 25.00
CA ALA A 614 -25.66 23.71 24.38
C ALA A 614 -24.86 23.59 23.07
N ALA A 615 -24.36 22.41 22.72
CA ALA A 615 -23.76 22.24 21.39
C ALA A 615 -24.84 22.31 20.30
N LEU A 616 -25.94 21.60 20.49
CA LEU A 616 -27.07 21.57 19.58
C LEU A 616 -28.36 21.96 20.30
N LYS A 617 -29.10 22.95 19.79
CA LYS A 617 -30.41 23.35 20.28
C LYS A 617 -31.48 23.05 19.23
N LEU A 618 -32.52 22.30 19.62
CA LEU A 618 -33.56 21.77 18.73
C LEU A 618 -34.97 22.03 19.30
N THR A 619 -35.94 22.26 18.42
CA THR A 619 -37.37 22.15 18.78
C THR A 619 -37.75 20.68 19.03
N ASP A 620 -37.38 19.78 18.11
CA ASP A 620 -37.67 18.34 18.14
C ASP A 620 -36.43 17.54 17.70
N ALA A 621 -36.10 16.49 18.45
CA ALA A 621 -35.02 15.58 18.11
C ALA A 621 -35.31 14.78 16.82
N GLY A 622 -36.58 14.58 16.47
CA GLY A 622 -37.00 13.90 15.23
C GLY A 622 -36.55 14.61 13.94
N ALA A 623 -36.15 15.87 14.03
CA ALA A 623 -35.56 16.61 12.91
C ALA A 623 -34.21 16.03 12.44
N VAL A 624 -33.47 15.36 13.34
CA VAL A 624 -32.14 14.79 13.08
C VAL A 624 -32.28 13.34 12.62
N ILE A 625 -31.99 13.09 11.34
CA ILE A 625 -32.05 11.74 10.77
C ILE A 625 -30.77 10.94 11.01
N TYR A 626 -29.64 11.63 11.16
CA TYR A 626 -28.35 11.04 11.50
C TYR A 626 -27.49 12.03 12.26
N SER A 627 -26.88 11.58 13.35
CA SER A 627 -25.85 12.31 14.07
C SER A 627 -24.86 11.30 14.59
N ASP A 628 -23.58 11.41 14.24
CA ASP A 628 -22.55 10.51 14.76
C ASP A 628 -21.12 11.01 14.58
N TYR A 629 -20.19 10.41 15.32
CA TYR A 629 -18.76 10.73 15.30
C TYR A 629 -18.44 12.21 15.58
N ASN A 630 -19.29 12.89 16.36
CA ASN A 630 -19.09 14.27 16.78
C ASN A 630 -18.27 14.33 18.08
N SER A 631 -17.65 15.49 18.33
CA SER A 631 -16.99 15.81 19.60
C SER A 631 -17.75 16.89 20.33
N TYR A 632 -17.98 16.69 21.62
CA TYR A 632 -18.55 17.69 22.53
C TYR A 632 -17.51 18.08 23.58
N ARG A 633 -17.29 19.38 23.79
CA ARG A 633 -16.43 19.85 24.87
C ARG A 633 -17.03 19.58 26.25
N ASN A 634 -18.35 19.71 26.35
CA ASN A 634 -19.13 19.44 27.55
C ASN A 634 -20.27 18.47 27.20
N ALA A 635 -20.16 17.22 27.66
CA ALA A 635 -21.15 16.19 27.39
C ALA A 635 -22.50 16.42 28.11
N ALA A 636 -22.54 17.22 29.18
CA ALA A 636 -23.77 17.48 29.93
C ALA A 636 -24.74 18.41 29.17
N THR A 637 -24.21 19.21 28.24
CA THR A 637 -24.98 20.13 27.40
C THR A 637 -24.79 19.80 25.92
N ALA A 638 -24.71 18.51 25.59
CA ALA A 638 -24.58 18.07 24.21
C ALA A 638 -25.78 18.54 23.38
N TRP A 639 -27.00 18.23 23.81
CA TRP A 639 -28.22 18.66 23.12
C TRP A 639 -29.15 19.43 24.08
N GLU A 640 -29.90 20.39 23.57
CA GLU A 640 -31.05 21.02 24.22
C GLU A 640 -32.26 20.76 23.32
N VAL A 641 -33.25 20.01 23.80
CA VAL A 641 -34.44 19.64 23.02
C VAL A 641 -35.68 20.17 23.73
N GLY A 642 -36.43 21.05 23.08
CA GLY A 642 -37.65 21.65 23.65
C GLY A 642 -37.38 22.42 24.95
N GLY A 643 -36.22 23.08 25.07
CA GLY A 643 -35.80 23.83 26.26
C GLY A 643 -35.21 22.99 27.39
N ARG A 644 -35.04 21.67 27.20
CA ARG A 644 -34.40 20.78 28.18
C ARG A 644 -33.06 20.25 27.68
N ASN A 645 -32.02 20.41 28.51
CA ASN A 645 -30.71 19.81 28.26
C ASN A 645 -30.77 18.28 28.31
N ARG A 646 -30.03 17.66 27.41
CA ARG A 646 -29.79 16.24 27.28
C ARG A 646 -28.30 15.98 27.28
N THR A 647 -27.87 15.04 28.12
CA THR A 647 -26.48 14.61 28.14
C THR A 647 -26.16 13.78 26.90
N LEU A 648 -24.88 13.69 26.53
CA LEU A 648 -24.43 12.82 25.44
C LEU A 648 -24.91 11.37 25.63
N THR A 649 -24.87 10.86 26.86
CA THR A 649 -25.36 9.50 27.17
C THR A 649 -26.86 9.33 26.93
N GLU A 650 -27.68 10.35 27.22
CA GLU A 650 -29.12 10.30 26.90
C GLU A 650 -29.36 10.32 25.37
N VAL A 651 -28.57 11.10 24.64
CA VAL A 651 -28.65 11.18 23.17
C VAL A 651 -28.21 9.85 22.52
N GLN A 652 -27.14 9.24 23.03
CA GLN A 652 -26.54 7.97 22.59
C GLN A 652 -27.50 6.78 22.50
N ALA A 653 -28.62 6.83 23.23
CA ALA A 653 -29.66 5.82 23.15
C ALA A 653 -30.33 5.76 21.75
N LYS A 654 -30.34 6.86 20.99
CA LYS A 654 -31.00 6.95 19.68
C LYS A 654 -30.12 7.56 18.58
N HIS A 655 -29.29 8.55 18.90
CA HIS A 655 -28.39 9.27 17.98
C HIS A 655 -26.96 9.29 18.56
N ASP A 656 -25.94 9.79 17.85
CA ASP A 656 -24.59 10.08 18.36
C ASP A 656 -23.84 8.90 19.04
N ARG A 657 -24.02 7.68 18.55
CA ARG A 657 -23.52 6.45 19.21
C ARG A 657 -22.00 6.41 19.40
N HIS A 658 -21.25 6.94 18.45
CA HIS A 658 -19.78 6.96 18.41
C HIS A 658 -19.19 8.34 18.71
N SER A 659 -20.04 9.33 19.01
CA SER A 659 -19.62 10.67 19.44
C SER A 659 -19.01 10.64 20.85
N GLN A 660 -18.09 11.56 21.14
CA GLN A 660 -17.26 11.53 22.36
C GLN A 660 -17.15 12.90 23.05
N GLU A 661 -16.86 12.89 24.35
CA GLU A 661 -16.43 14.10 25.06
C GLU A 661 -14.93 14.30 24.87
N LEU A 662 -14.54 15.32 24.09
CA LEU A 662 -13.15 15.69 23.87
C LEU A 662 -13.00 17.19 24.12
N ARG A 663 -11.87 17.60 24.73
CA ARG A 663 -11.65 19.00 25.13
C ARG A 663 -10.80 19.74 24.10
N PRO A 664 -11.38 20.55 23.20
CA PRO A 664 -10.61 21.37 22.28
C PRO A 664 -9.97 22.55 23.02
N GLU A 665 -8.73 22.85 22.67
CA GLU A 665 -7.98 24.02 23.12
C GLU A 665 -7.82 24.97 21.96
N PHE A 666 -8.40 26.16 22.06
CA PHE A 666 -8.33 27.18 21.03
C PHE A 666 -7.37 28.30 21.43
N ALA A 667 -6.61 28.80 20.46
CA ALA A 667 -5.74 29.97 20.61
C ALA A 667 -5.94 30.90 19.39
N VAL A 668 -5.79 32.21 19.59
CA VAL A 668 -5.83 33.17 18.48
C VAL A 668 -4.46 33.19 17.80
N SER A 669 -4.44 32.91 16.51
CA SER A 669 -3.26 33.02 15.64
C SER A 669 -3.63 33.90 14.45
N GLU A 670 -2.83 34.94 14.17
CA GLU A 670 -3.09 35.89 13.08
C GLU A 670 -4.50 36.52 13.09
N GLY A 671 -5.05 36.75 14.29
CA GLY A 671 -6.38 37.34 14.47
C GLY A 671 -7.55 36.37 14.23
N VAL A 672 -7.29 35.06 14.15
CA VAL A 672 -8.31 34.03 13.94
C VAL A 672 -8.15 32.90 14.97
N LEU A 673 -9.27 32.34 15.43
CA LEU A 673 -9.26 31.23 16.37
C LEU A 673 -8.71 29.96 15.69
N ALA A 674 -7.75 29.27 16.29
CA ALA A 674 -7.15 28.04 15.77
C ALA A 674 -7.07 26.96 16.85
N LEU A 675 -7.24 25.70 16.44
CA LEU A 675 -7.17 24.54 17.33
C LEU A 675 -5.72 24.19 17.65
N LYS A 676 -5.30 24.32 18.91
CA LYS A 676 -3.93 24.09 19.38
C LYS A 676 -3.60 22.60 19.53
N ASN A 677 -4.57 21.79 19.94
CA ASN A 677 -4.42 20.37 20.21
C ASN A 677 -5.04 19.49 19.10
N ALA A 678 -4.86 19.87 17.83
CA ALA A 678 -5.49 19.22 16.68
C ALA A 678 -5.21 17.71 16.55
N SER A 679 -4.07 17.22 17.07
CA SER A 679 -3.74 15.78 17.07
C SER A 679 -4.71 14.94 17.91
N LEU A 680 -5.43 15.52 18.86
CA LEU A 680 -6.48 14.80 19.61
C LEU A 680 -7.66 14.42 18.70
N PHE A 681 -7.86 15.18 17.62
CA PHE A 681 -9.01 15.10 16.73
C PHE A 681 -8.63 14.57 15.34
N SER A 682 -7.38 14.17 15.11
CA SER A 682 -6.92 13.71 13.79
C SER A 682 -7.49 12.36 13.36
N ALA A 683 -8.20 11.65 14.25
CA ALA A 683 -8.94 10.43 13.98
C ALA A 683 -10.18 10.33 14.90
N GLY A 684 -11.01 9.31 14.68
CA GLY A 684 -12.25 9.08 15.46
C GLY A 684 -13.51 9.71 14.85
N GLY A 685 -13.36 10.39 13.71
CA GLY A 685 -14.44 10.86 12.86
C GLY A 685 -15.04 9.74 12.00
N PRO A 686 -16.05 10.07 11.17
CA PRO A 686 -16.71 9.12 10.29
C PRO A 686 -15.71 8.45 9.34
N LEU A 687 -15.82 7.14 9.15
CA LEU A 687 -14.92 6.38 8.27
C LEU A 687 -13.41 6.53 8.62
N GLY A 688 -13.10 6.69 9.91
CA GLY A 688 -11.73 6.79 10.40
C GLY A 688 -11.05 8.15 10.15
N SER A 689 -11.79 9.15 9.65
CA SER A 689 -11.31 10.50 9.41
C SER A 689 -11.17 11.34 10.70
N ALA A 690 -10.82 12.62 10.57
CA ALA A 690 -10.70 13.54 11.69
C ALA A 690 -12.08 14.02 12.21
N ILE A 691 -12.13 14.45 13.47
CA ILE A 691 -13.28 15.17 14.04
C ILE A 691 -13.02 16.68 13.90
N GLY A 692 -14.00 17.43 13.42
CA GLY A 692 -13.81 18.79 12.94
C GLY A 692 -13.11 18.80 11.59
N ARG A 693 -12.26 19.80 11.35
CA ARG A 693 -11.57 19.99 10.07
C ARG A 693 -10.82 18.73 9.66
N HIS A 694 -11.17 18.23 8.48
CA HIS A 694 -10.59 17.06 7.86
C HIS A 694 -9.92 17.44 6.53
N GLU A 695 -8.67 17.04 6.38
CA GLU A 695 -7.98 17.05 5.09
C GLU A 695 -7.53 15.65 4.76
N VAL A 696 -7.84 15.20 3.55
CA VAL A 696 -7.39 13.91 3.01
C VAL A 696 -5.91 14.06 2.60
N ARG A 697 -5.03 14.05 3.59
CA ARG A 697 -3.58 14.09 3.39
C ARG A 697 -2.95 12.99 4.23
N ALA A 698 -2.04 12.22 3.64
CA ALA A 698 -1.08 11.48 4.44
C ALA A 698 -0.36 12.49 5.32
N ARG A 699 -0.41 12.31 6.64
CA ARG A 699 0.32 13.12 7.60
C ARG A 699 1.81 12.91 7.28
N ARG A 700 2.37 13.74 6.42
CA ARG A 700 3.77 13.61 6.00
C ARG A 700 4.61 13.98 7.20
N THR A 701 5.30 13.01 7.76
CA THR A 701 6.32 13.26 8.76
C THR A 701 7.36 14.23 8.18
N GLU A 702 7.67 15.29 8.91
CA GLU A 702 8.82 16.11 8.58
C GLU A 702 10.10 15.32 8.86
N LEU A 703 11.11 15.51 8.00
CA LEU A 703 12.41 14.92 8.23
C LEU A 703 13.03 15.56 9.47
N SER A 704 13.35 14.76 10.48
CA SER A 704 13.95 15.22 11.73
C SER A 704 14.92 14.17 12.29
N LEU A 705 15.76 14.60 13.23
CA LEU A 705 16.68 13.75 13.98
C LEU A 705 15.98 13.33 15.28
N VAL A 706 15.48 12.10 15.34
CA VAL A 706 14.70 11.57 16.48
C VAL A 706 15.59 10.84 17.50
N GLY A 707 16.68 10.24 17.06
CA GLY A 707 17.72 9.64 17.90
C GLY A 707 19.00 10.44 17.76
N LYS A 708 19.48 11.05 18.86
CA LYS A 708 20.72 11.83 18.85
C LYS A 708 21.93 10.96 18.48
N PRO A 709 22.92 11.52 17.76
CA PRO A 709 24.15 10.80 17.47
C PRO A 709 24.90 10.37 18.73
N VAL A 710 25.47 9.17 18.69
CA VAL A 710 26.26 8.57 19.77
C VAL A 710 27.45 7.77 19.20
N VAL A 711 28.47 7.55 20.02
CA VAL A 711 29.52 6.57 19.73
C VAL A 711 29.10 5.24 20.35
N HIS A 712 28.91 4.23 19.51
CA HIS A 712 28.58 2.87 19.94
C HIS A 712 29.80 2.14 20.48
N SER A 713 30.91 2.17 19.76
CA SER A 713 32.16 1.54 20.18
C SER A 713 33.38 2.17 19.50
N VAL A 714 34.56 1.93 20.06
CA VAL A 714 35.85 2.36 19.52
C VAL A 714 36.84 1.19 19.48
N SER A 715 37.73 1.22 18.51
CA SER A 715 38.98 0.45 18.50
C SER A 715 40.16 1.43 18.65
N ALA A 716 41.37 0.95 18.46
CA ALA A 716 42.57 1.77 18.35
C ALA A 716 42.55 2.64 17.09
N THR A 717 41.90 2.20 16.01
CA THR A 717 41.89 2.92 14.72
C THR A 717 40.50 3.15 14.13
N THR A 718 39.43 2.81 14.84
CA THR A 718 38.06 2.96 14.37
C THR A 718 37.13 3.53 15.43
N ALA A 719 36.03 4.12 14.98
CA ALA A 719 34.91 4.53 15.83
C ALA A 719 33.59 4.27 15.12
N ASN A 720 32.68 3.56 15.78
CA ASN A 720 31.37 3.19 15.25
C ASN A 720 30.32 4.16 15.80
N LEU A 721 29.63 4.85 14.91
CA LEU A 721 28.72 5.95 15.20
C LEU A 721 27.29 5.57 14.82
N GLU A 722 26.31 6.08 15.58
CA GLU A 722 24.89 5.77 15.35
C GLU A 722 23.96 6.93 15.67
N TRP A 723 22.80 6.99 14.99
CA TRP A 723 21.72 7.94 15.24
C TRP A 723 20.42 7.45 14.60
N THR A 724 19.34 8.22 14.71
CA THR A 724 18.05 7.87 14.08
C THR A 724 17.36 9.10 13.51
N THR A 725 16.87 9.01 12.28
CA THR A 725 16.05 10.00 11.60
C THR A 725 14.60 9.53 11.48
N SER A 726 13.64 10.46 11.47
CA SER A 726 12.20 10.15 11.33
C SER A 726 11.84 9.53 9.97
N LEU A 727 12.69 9.74 8.97
CA LEU A 727 12.53 9.29 7.60
C LEU A 727 13.88 8.92 6.98
N PRO A 728 13.91 8.18 5.87
CA PRO A 728 15.12 7.95 5.09
C PRO A 728 15.80 9.28 4.73
N ALA A 729 17.11 9.36 4.96
CA ALA A 729 17.84 10.62 4.92
C ALA A 729 19.24 10.47 4.32
N THR A 730 19.68 11.47 3.56
CA THR A 730 21.10 11.71 3.29
C THR A 730 21.67 12.53 4.45
N CYS A 731 22.65 11.99 5.15
CA CYS A 731 23.27 12.60 6.32
C CYS A 731 24.65 13.18 5.97
N GLN A 732 24.93 14.40 6.39
CA GLN A 732 26.26 15.02 6.32
C GLN A 732 26.99 14.84 7.65
N LEU A 733 27.90 13.88 7.73
CA LEU A 733 28.75 13.62 8.89
C LEU A 733 30.05 14.40 8.75
N ALA A 734 30.50 15.02 9.85
CA ALA A 734 31.82 15.65 9.95
C ALA A 734 32.56 15.12 11.18
N TRP A 735 33.88 14.95 11.08
CA TRP A 735 34.75 14.55 12.20
C TRP A 735 36.16 15.13 12.10
N GLY A 736 36.92 15.15 13.20
CA GLY A 736 38.29 15.68 13.22
C GLY A 736 38.97 15.57 14.58
N GLU A 737 40.26 15.91 14.63
CA GLU A 737 41.04 15.96 15.87
C GLU A 737 40.70 17.21 16.71
N THR A 738 40.03 18.20 16.10
CA THR A 738 39.56 19.45 16.70
C THR A 738 38.02 19.54 16.62
N PRO A 739 37.37 20.37 17.45
CA PRO A 739 35.92 20.62 17.36
C PRO A 739 35.44 21.20 16.01
N ALA A 740 36.35 21.67 15.15
CA ALA A 740 35.99 22.13 13.81
C ALA A 740 35.47 20.98 12.92
N CYS A 741 35.85 19.73 13.21
CA CYS A 741 35.54 18.55 12.40
C CYS A 741 35.92 18.73 10.92
N GLU A 742 37.23 18.80 10.66
CA GLU A 742 37.82 19.15 9.35
C GLU A 742 37.56 18.13 8.22
N ARG A 743 37.15 16.90 8.56
CA ARG A 743 36.80 15.86 7.59
C ARG A 743 35.28 15.69 7.52
N SER A 744 34.77 15.29 6.38
CA SER A 744 33.33 15.06 6.19
C SER A 744 33.01 13.94 5.19
N ALA A 745 31.84 13.35 5.33
CA ALA A 745 31.27 12.37 4.42
C ALA A 745 29.75 12.55 4.30
N SER A 746 29.22 12.22 3.13
CA SER A 746 27.79 12.17 2.84
C SER A 746 27.37 10.72 2.62
N PHE A 747 26.26 10.31 3.19
CA PHE A 747 25.80 8.93 3.11
C PHE A 747 24.31 8.83 3.42
N ASN A 748 23.63 7.90 2.76
CA ASN A 748 22.21 7.68 3.00
C ASN A 748 22.01 6.81 4.24
N VAL A 749 20.83 6.88 4.86
CA VAL A 749 20.35 5.98 5.90
C VAL A 749 18.85 5.74 5.70
N ASN A 750 18.38 4.55 6.08
CA ASN A 750 16.96 4.25 6.15
C ASN A 750 16.49 4.33 7.60
N CYS A 751 16.24 5.56 8.08
CA CYS A 751 15.89 5.93 9.46
C CYS A 751 16.98 5.63 10.49
N PHE A 752 17.41 4.38 10.66
CA PHE A 752 18.51 4.05 11.57
C PHE A 752 19.86 4.20 10.85
N GLY A 753 20.68 5.14 11.32
CA GLY A 753 22.00 5.43 10.77
C GLY A 753 23.11 4.78 11.56
N ILE A 754 24.03 4.10 10.85
CA ILE A 754 25.29 3.60 11.38
C ILE A 754 26.43 3.95 10.41
N TYR A 755 27.57 4.37 10.93
CA TYR A 755 28.76 4.66 10.11
C TYR A 755 30.03 4.41 10.92
N SER A 756 31.10 3.95 10.27
CA SER A 756 32.37 3.70 10.96
C SER A 756 33.44 4.63 10.41
N LEU A 757 34.04 5.41 11.30
CA LEU A 757 35.28 6.10 11.02
C LEU A 757 36.41 5.06 11.04
N THR A 758 37.27 5.08 10.03
CA THR A 758 38.43 4.17 9.92
C THR A 758 39.72 4.96 9.74
N GLY A 759 40.86 4.34 10.01
CA GLY A 759 42.18 4.99 9.87
C GLY A 759 42.45 6.06 10.92
N LEU A 760 41.84 5.96 12.10
CA LEU A 760 42.10 6.85 13.24
C LEU A 760 43.42 6.47 13.93
N LYS A 761 43.99 7.41 14.68
CA LYS A 761 45.21 7.18 15.46
C LYS A 761 44.88 6.56 16.82
N PRO A 762 45.69 5.62 17.35
CA PRO A 762 45.52 5.09 18.70
C PRO A 762 45.68 6.13 19.81
N GLY A 763 44.86 6.03 20.86
CA GLY A 763 44.88 6.90 22.04
C GLY A 763 44.53 8.37 21.78
N GLN A 764 44.02 8.68 20.59
CA GLN A 764 43.79 10.04 20.11
C GLN A 764 42.34 10.47 20.36
N ARG A 765 42.18 11.71 20.81
CA ARG A 765 40.86 12.35 20.94
C ARG A 765 40.37 12.87 19.59
N TYR A 766 39.08 12.65 19.32
CA TYR A 766 38.38 13.11 18.13
C TYR A 766 37.01 13.71 18.49
N TYR A 767 36.47 14.46 17.54
CA TYR A 767 35.15 15.07 17.59
C TYR A 767 34.36 14.65 16.35
N PHE A 768 33.03 14.49 16.46
CA PHE A 768 32.16 14.30 15.31
C PHE A 768 30.80 15.01 15.47
N ALA A 769 30.14 15.34 14.37
CA ALA A 769 28.82 15.95 14.33
C ALA A 769 28.08 15.58 13.05
N LEU A 770 26.75 15.49 13.12
CA LEU A 770 25.90 15.59 11.93
C LEU A 770 25.66 17.08 11.65
N ARG A 771 25.98 17.55 10.46
CA ARG A 771 25.86 18.97 10.06
C ARG A 771 24.51 19.27 9.42
N SER A 772 23.97 18.31 8.66
CA SER A 772 22.63 18.41 8.08
C SER A 772 22.08 17.04 7.70
N ILE A 773 20.76 16.96 7.57
CA ILE A 773 20.04 15.82 6.99
C ILE A 773 19.13 16.31 5.86
N ASP A 774 18.99 15.52 4.81
CA ASP A 774 18.16 15.85 3.63
C ASP A 774 17.45 14.60 3.08
N ARG A 775 16.45 14.77 2.21
CA ARG A 775 15.81 13.65 1.51
C ARG A 775 16.79 13.08 0.47
N PRO A 776 16.98 11.75 0.41
CA PRO A 776 17.85 11.17 -0.62
C PRO A 776 17.34 11.44 -2.03
N ALA A 777 18.24 11.90 -2.91
CA ALA A 777 17.93 12.27 -4.30
C ALA A 777 17.39 11.11 -5.16
N ASP A 778 17.68 9.88 -4.74
CA ASP A 778 17.31 8.64 -5.43
C ASP A 778 15.89 8.15 -5.09
N LEU A 779 15.17 8.86 -4.21
CA LEU A 779 13.77 8.57 -3.88
C LEU A 779 12.81 9.23 -4.85
N LEU A 780 11.83 8.45 -5.29
CA LEU A 780 10.71 8.93 -6.08
C LEU A 780 9.50 9.18 -5.18
N PRO A 781 8.74 10.28 -5.40
CA PRO A 781 9.08 11.41 -6.26
C PRO A 781 10.32 12.17 -5.76
N LYS A 782 11.14 12.67 -6.69
CA LYS A 782 12.20 13.64 -6.38
C LYS A 782 11.51 14.94 -5.92
N VAL A 783 11.28 15.08 -4.63
CA VAL A 783 10.73 16.31 -4.04
C VAL A 783 11.92 17.21 -3.75
N GLU A 784 11.90 18.46 -4.23
CA GLU A 784 12.87 19.45 -3.79
C GLU A 784 12.65 19.73 -2.30
N THR A 785 13.66 19.42 -1.48
CA THR A 785 13.64 19.75 -0.05
C THR A 785 14.82 20.64 0.30
N THR A 786 14.59 21.54 1.25
CA THR A 786 15.69 22.28 1.88
C THR A 786 16.32 21.37 2.94
N PRO A 787 17.65 21.14 2.91
CA PRO A 787 18.33 20.36 3.93
C PRO A 787 18.07 20.93 5.34
N LEU A 788 17.74 20.07 6.30
CA LEU A 788 17.65 20.45 7.71
C LEU A 788 19.06 20.60 8.27
N LYS A 789 19.46 21.84 8.56
CA LYS A 789 20.74 22.13 9.24
C LYS A 789 20.64 21.77 10.72
N LEU A 790 21.67 21.12 11.23
CA LEU A 790 21.79 20.72 12.63
C LEU A 790 22.83 21.60 13.33
N THR A 791 22.50 22.10 14.52
CA THR A 791 23.31 23.09 15.26
C THR A 791 23.90 22.55 16.56
N ASP A 792 23.71 21.26 16.85
CA ASP A 792 24.27 20.61 18.03
C ASP A 792 25.81 20.68 18.03
N ALA A 793 26.39 20.80 19.23
CA ALA A 793 27.84 20.79 19.41
C ALA A 793 28.44 19.41 19.03
N PRO A 794 29.69 19.37 18.52
CA PRO A 794 30.36 18.10 18.23
C PRO A 794 30.52 17.21 19.46
N ILE A 795 30.24 15.93 19.29
CA ILE A 795 30.41 14.88 20.29
C ILE A 795 31.88 14.45 20.32
N THR A 796 32.43 14.30 21.52
CA THR A 796 33.85 13.93 21.73
C THR A 796 34.00 12.44 22.02
N PHE A 797 35.04 11.81 21.50
CA PHE A 797 35.44 10.45 21.86
C PHE A 797 36.98 10.29 21.81
N THR A 798 37.50 9.21 22.38
CA THR A 798 38.93 8.87 22.34
C THR A 798 39.08 7.41 21.92
N THR A 799 39.95 7.16 20.94
CA THR A 799 40.28 5.79 20.50
C THR A 799 41.08 5.04 21.57
N LEU A 800 41.08 3.71 21.49
CA LEU A 800 41.93 2.89 22.37
C LEU A 800 43.40 3.09 22.02
N ARG A 801 44.31 2.87 22.98
CA ARG A 801 45.76 2.87 22.69
C ARG A 801 46.19 1.63 21.91
N GLU A 802 45.50 0.52 22.17
CA GLU A 802 45.70 -0.76 21.52
C GLU A 802 44.35 -1.50 21.51
N ASN A 803 44.15 -2.37 20.52
CA ASN A 803 42.97 -3.22 20.47
C ASN A 803 43.10 -4.34 21.50
N PRO A 804 41.99 -4.75 22.16
CA PRO A 804 42.01 -6.01 22.88
C PRO A 804 42.31 -7.17 21.92
N PRO A 805 42.89 -8.28 22.39
CA PRO A 805 43.09 -9.47 21.56
C PRO A 805 41.76 -9.95 20.95
N PRO A 806 41.76 -10.40 19.69
CA PRO A 806 40.57 -10.94 19.05
C PRO A 806 39.95 -12.07 19.88
N THR A 807 38.63 -12.01 20.02
CA THR A 807 37.84 -12.98 20.80
C THR A 807 36.98 -13.84 19.86
N THR A 808 36.81 -15.10 20.23
CA THR A 808 35.84 -16.00 19.57
C THR A 808 34.59 -16.09 20.41
N TYR A 809 33.44 -15.78 19.82
CA TYR A 809 32.11 -15.90 20.42
C TYR A 809 31.31 -17.02 19.79
N TYR A 810 30.39 -17.60 20.55
CA TYR A 810 29.52 -18.69 20.15
C TYR A 810 28.06 -18.24 20.18
N VAL A 811 27.31 -18.61 19.15
CA VAL A 811 25.87 -18.40 19.04
C VAL A 811 25.18 -19.74 18.83
N ALA A 812 24.08 -19.99 19.52
CA ALA A 812 23.26 -21.19 19.37
C ALA A 812 21.79 -20.87 19.65
N THR A 813 20.85 -21.50 18.94
CA THR A 813 19.39 -21.27 19.11
C THR A 813 18.87 -21.62 20.52
N ASN A 814 19.57 -22.50 21.23
CA ASN A 814 19.33 -22.88 22.61
C ASN A 814 20.18 -22.11 23.63
N GLY A 815 20.94 -21.10 23.19
CA GLY A 815 21.76 -20.24 24.03
C GLY A 815 20.95 -19.20 24.81
N ASN A 816 21.65 -18.28 25.47
CA ASN A 816 21.05 -17.18 26.23
C ASN A 816 21.86 -15.90 26.01
N ASN A 817 21.20 -14.82 25.58
CA ASN A 817 21.84 -13.51 25.37
C ASN A 817 22.34 -12.83 26.66
N ALA A 818 22.02 -13.37 27.84
CA ALA A 818 22.61 -12.94 29.11
C ALA A 818 23.93 -13.68 29.45
N SER A 819 24.30 -14.73 28.71
CA SER A 819 25.54 -15.48 28.91
C SER A 819 26.77 -14.73 28.37
N SER A 820 27.97 -15.27 28.63
CA SER A 820 29.23 -14.65 28.19
C SER A 820 29.46 -14.75 26.67
N GLY A 821 28.93 -15.79 26.02
CA GLY A 821 29.18 -16.09 24.61
C GLY A 821 30.56 -16.69 24.33
N LEU A 822 31.40 -16.97 25.34
CA LEU A 822 32.81 -17.33 25.12
C LEU A 822 33.06 -18.82 24.83
N ASP A 823 32.05 -19.66 25.00
CA ASP A 823 32.08 -21.08 24.67
C ASP A 823 30.69 -21.55 24.24
N ARG A 824 30.58 -22.77 23.70
CA ARG A 824 29.31 -23.33 23.21
C ARG A 824 28.25 -23.49 24.31
N GLN A 825 28.63 -23.83 25.54
CA GLN A 825 27.68 -24.02 26.65
C GLN A 825 27.12 -22.68 27.12
N ASN A 826 27.93 -21.64 27.05
CA ASN A 826 27.58 -20.26 27.37
C ASN A 826 27.26 -19.42 26.13
N ALA A 827 26.85 -20.06 25.03
CA ALA A 827 26.57 -19.38 23.76
C ALA A 827 25.44 -18.35 23.90
N TRP A 828 25.55 -17.27 23.14
CA TRP A 828 24.45 -16.33 22.96
C TRP A 828 23.34 -16.96 22.14
N GLN A 829 22.11 -16.48 22.34
CA GLN A 829 20.94 -17.04 21.67
C GLN A 829 20.83 -16.56 20.21
N THR A 830 21.19 -15.30 19.97
CA THR A 830 20.89 -14.60 18.70
C THR A 830 22.14 -14.10 18.01
N ILE A 831 22.19 -14.16 16.68
CA ILE A 831 23.32 -13.69 15.88
C ILE A 831 23.39 -12.16 15.94
N HIS A 832 22.24 -11.48 15.95
CA HIS A 832 22.20 -10.02 16.05
C HIS A 832 22.83 -9.51 17.36
N HIS A 833 22.62 -10.21 18.48
CA HIS A 833 23.26 -9.86 19.75
C HIS A 833 24.80 -9.87 19.64
N ALA A 834 25.37 -10.88 18.96
CA ALA A 834 26.80 -10.93 18.67
C ALA A 834 27.25 -9.75 17.79
N ALA A 835 26.50 -9.46 16.71
CA ALA A 835 26.80 -8.37 15.79
C ALA A 835 26.81 -6.97 16.43
N THR A 836 26.19 -6.81 17.60
CA THR A 836 26.24 -5.57 18.39
C THR A 836 27.44 -5.45 19.34
N ARG A 837 28.18 -6.55 19.56
CA ARG A 837 29.25 -6.67 20.58
C ARG A 837 30.64 -6.94 20.02
N VAL A 838 30.73 -7.53 18.83
CA VAL A 838 32.01 -7.79 18.16
C VAL A 838 32.83 -6.51 17.99
N ASN A 839 34.13 -6.66 18.07
CA ASN A 839 35.14 -5.65 17.81
C ASN A 839 36.16 -6.18 16.78
N VAL A 840 37.15 -5.37 16.44
CA VAL A 840 38.16 -5.65 15.41
C VAL A 840 38.80 -7.02 15.61
N GLY A 841 38.80 -7.84 14.56
CA GLY A 841 39.39 -9.19 14.53
C GLY A 841 38.53 -10.30 15.12
N ASP A 842 37.42 -9.99 15.79
CA ASP A 842 36.59 -11.00 16.46
C ASP A 842 35.97 -12.01 15.49
N THR A 843 35.73 -13.22 15.98
CA THR A 843 35.06 -14.30 15.24
C THR A 843 33.80 -14.74 15.96
N VAL A 844 32.68 -14.87 15.24
CA VAL A 844 31.42 -15.43 15.73
C VAL A 844 31.20 -16.79 15.06
N LEU A 845 31.27 -17.86 15.86
CA LEU A 845 30.96 -19.23 15.48
C LEU A 845 29.50 -19.54 15.76
N ILE A 846 28.74 -19.84 14.73
CA ILE A 846 27.28 -20.00 14.82
C ILE A 846 26.94 -21.49 14.71
N ALA A 847 26.40 -22.05 15.79
CA ALA A 847 25.93 -23.42 15.83
C ALA A 847 24.70 -23.61 14.95
N GLY A 848 24.51 -24.85 14.49
CA GLY A 848 23.46 -25.23 13.58
C GLY A 848 22.07 -25.03 14.16
N GLY A 849 21.16 -24.59 13.29
CA GLY A 849 19.81 -24.23 13.69
C GLY A 849 19.20 -23.18 12.77
N LYS A 850 17.91 -22.92 13.01
CA LYS A 850 17.12 -21.95 12.28
C LYS A 850 17.12 -20.61 13.02
N TYR A 851 17.57 -19.54 12.36
CA TYR A 851 17.60 -18.18 12.90
C TYR A 851 16.76 -17.24 12.04
N SER A 852 15.81 -16.53 12.67
CA SER A 852 14.89 -15.61 12.00
C SER A 852 15.08 -14.19 12.53
N GLU A 853 16.17 -13.55 12.09
CA GLU A 853 16.66 -12.27 12.61
C GLU A 853 17.15 -11.38 11.46
N ARG A 854 17.16 -10.06 11.69
CA ARG A 854 17.91 -9.11 10.84
C ARG A 854 19.18 -8.66 11.56
N ILE A 855 20.30 -9.13 11.06
CA ILE A 855 21.62 -8.97 11.64
C ILE A 855 22.24 -7.66 11.14
N ARG A 856 22.06 -6.59 11.92
CA ARG A 856 22.71 -5.28 11.66
C ARG A 856 24.13 -5.28 12.22
N ILE A 857 25.11 -5.16 11.35
CA ILE A 857 26.53 -5.10 11.75
C ILE A 857 26.86 -3.73 12.30
N ARG A 858 27.21 -3.63 13.59
CA ARG A 858 27.44 -2.35 14.27
C ARG A 858 28.92 -1.96 14.40
N ALA A 859 29.85 -2.88 14.10
CA ALA A 859 31.29 -2.63 14.15
C ALA A 859 31.98 -3.01 12.83
N THR A 860 33.05 -2.28 12.49
CA THR A 860 33.92 -2.57 11.35
C THR A 860 35.18 -3.30 11.79
N GLY A 861 35.71 -4.18 10.94
CA GLY A 861 37.07 -4.71 11.11
C GLY A 861 38.14 -3.72 10.62
N GLU A 862 39.38 -4.19 10.64
CA GLU A 862 40.55 -3.47 10.13
C GLU A 862 41.32 -4.35 9.13
N GLU A 863 42.21 -3.74 8.34
CA GLU A 863 43.07 -4.46 7.41
C GLU A 863 43.91 -5.51 8.17
N GLY A 864 43.88 -6.76 7.70
CA GLY A 864 44.53 -7.90 8.38
C GLY A 864 43.79 -8.43 9.62
N SER A 865 42.78 -7.72 10.14
CA SER A 865 41.98 -8.11 11.31
C SER A 865 40.48 -7.97 11.03
N PRO A 866 39.92 -8.77 10.09
CA PRO A 866 38.52 -8.69 9.75
C PRO A 866 37.63 -9.28 10.85
N ILE A 867 36.39 -8.79 10.95
CA ILE A 867 35.36 -9.42 11.78
C ILE A 867 34.75 -10.58 10.98
N THR A 868 34.68 -11.76 11.58
CA THR A 868 34.25 -12.99 10.91
C THR A 868 32.96 -13.54 11.53
N PHE A 869 31.95 -13.78 10.69
CA PHE A 869 30.76 -14.54 11.03
C PHE A 869 30.77 -15.82 10.22
N ARG A 870 30.82 -16.98 10.88
CA ARG A 870 30.85 -18.27 10.18
C ARG A 870 30.05 -19.34 10.89
N SER A 871 29.57 -20.32 10.12
CA SER A 871 29.03 -21.54 10.71
C SER A 871 30.11 -22.28 11.51
N LEU A 872 29.66 -22.96 12.56
CA LEU A 872 30.49 -23.88 13.32
C LEU A 872 30.80 -25.09 12.41
N PRO A 873 32.06 -25.56 12.34
CA PRO A 873 32.43 -26.69 11.47
C PRO A 873 31.52 -27.90 11.66
N GLY A 874 31.02 -28.49 10.57
CA GLY A 874 30.11 -29.64 10.61
C GLY A 874 28.63 -29.28 10.82
N GLU A 875 28.28 -28.01 10.98
CA GLU A 875 26.92 -27.60 11.31
C GLU A 875 26.27 -26.71 10.25
N ARG A 876 24.96 -26.90 10.09
CA ARG A 876 24.12 -26.18 9.12
C ARG A 876 23.38 -25.04 9.80
N VAL A 877 23.67 -23.81 9.37
CA VAL A 877 23.03 -22.58 9.84
C VAL A 877 22.03 -22.09 8.80
N ASP A 878 20.74 -22.20 9.12
CA ASP A 878 19.64 -21.74 8.27
C ASP A 878 19.18 -20.34 8.73
N LEU A 879 19.51 -19.31 7.95
CA LEU A 879 18.96 -17.96 8.08
C LEU A 879 17.63 -17.90 7.31
N ASP A 880 16.55 -17.63 8.02
CA ASP A 880 15.19 -17.77 7.49
C ASP A 880 14.42 -16.46 7.59
N GLY A 881 13.83 -16.05 6.47
CA GLY A 881 13.06 -14.82 6.38
C GLY A 881 11.68 -14.86 7.06
N ASN A 882 11.39 -15.91 7.84
CA ASN A 882 10.16 -16.11 8.61
C ASN A 882 8.90 -15.99 7.75
N ASN A 883 8.79 -16.87 6.75
CA ASN A 883 7.69 -16.86 5.78
C ASN A 883 7.51 -15.48 5.11
N MET A 884 8.60 -14.92 4.56
CA MET A 884 8.59 -13.66 3.83
C MET A 884 8.28 -12.42 4.69
N ALA A 885 8.35 -12.52 6.02
CA ALA A 885 8.24 -11.36 6.92
C ALA A 885 9.51 -10.49 6.91
N LEU A 886 10.68 -11.13 6.80
CA LEU A 886 11.98 -10.47 6.69
C LEU A 886 12.47 -10.47 5.24
N HIS A 887 13.31 -9.48 4.93
CA HIS A 887 13.75 -9.18 3.56
C HIS A 887 15.27 -9.20 3.42
N THR A 888 15.96 -9.08 4.56
CA THR A 888 17.42 -9.06 4.66
C THR A 888 17.85 -9.86 5.88
N ALA A 889 18.91 -10.64 5.71
CA ALA A 889 19.60 -11.34 6.79
C ALA A 889 20.70 -10.44 7.37
N PHE A 890 21.67 -10.00 6.56
CA PHE A 890 22.77 -9.13 7.00
C PHE A 890 22.62 -7.70 6.43
N VAL A 891 22.63 -6.72 7.32
CA VAL A 891 22.64 -5.29 6.97
C VAL A 891 23.99 -4.68 7.32
N VAL A 892 24.70 -4.19 6.31
CA VAL A 892 26.07 -3.69 6.43
C VAL A 892 26.14 -2.27 5.84
N GLY A 893 26.10 -1.25 6.69
CA GLY A 893 26.17 0.15 6.30
C GLY A 893 27.42 0.86 6.83
N GLY A 894 28.29 1.34 5.93
CA GLY A 894 29.51 2.06 6.33
C GLY A 894 30.50 1.19 7.11
N LYS A 895 30.67 -0.08 6.72
CA LYS A 895 31.51 -1.07 7.41
C LYS A 895 32.45 -1.73 6.40
N SER A 896 33.63 -2.13 6.87
CA SER A 896 34.69 -2.74 6.05
C SER A 896 35.32 -3.94 6.77
N HIS A 897 36.10 -4.72 6.03
CA HIS A 897 36.87 -5.85 6.56
C HIS A 897 35.98 -6.88 7.27
N LEU A 898 35.03 -7.44 6.51
CA LEU A 898 34.03 -8.41 7.02
C LEU A 898 34.12 -9.73 6.27
N ARG A 899 33.91 -10.85 6.97
CA ARG A 899 33.86 -12.20 6.40
C ARG A 899 32.55 -12.88 6.81
N PHE A 900 31.80 -13.37 5.82
CA PHE A 900 30.58 -14.14 6.01
C PHE A 900 30.74 -15.49 5.34
N ASP A 901 30.51 -16.56 6.09
CA ASP A 901 30.89 -17.89 5.62
C ASP A 901 29.97 -19.02 6.10
N GLY A 902 29.43 -19.82 5.17
CA GLY A 902 28.74 -21.06 5.52
C GLY A 902 27.26 -20.95 5.88
N PHE A 903 26.50 -20.05 5.26
CA PHE A 903 25.09 -19.82 5.57
C PHE A 903 24.13 -20.36 4.50
N TYR A 904 22.99 -20.91 4.94
CA TYR A 904 21.84 -21.23 4.10
C TYR A 904 20.77 -20.15 4.28
N LEU A 905 20.25 -19.59 3.20
CA LEU A 905 19.32 -18.46 3.22
C LEU A 905 18.05 -18.82 2.45
N ALA A 906 16.88 -18.65 3.08
CA ALA A 906 15.60 -18.98 2.48
C ALA A 906 14.46 -18.09 3.02
N HIS A 907 13.35 -18.04 2.29
CA HIS A 907 12.09 -17.38 2.69
C HIS A 907 12.19 -15.88 3.00
N PHE A 908 13.18 -15.17 2.43
CA PHE A 908 13.27 -13.71 2.49
C PHE A 908 12.47 -13.07 1.34
N ASN A 909 11.74 -12.00 1.66
CA ASN A 909 10.87 -11.31 0.73
C ASN A 909 11.59 -10.23 -0.07
N LEU A 910 11.26 -10.12 -1.35
CA LEU A 910 11.77 -9.08 -2.22
C LEU A 910 11.13 -7.70 -1.95
N PHE A 911 9.88 -7.66 -1.47
CA PHE A 911 9.14 -6.41 -1.29
C PHE A 911 8.29 -6.42 -0.01
N PRO A 912 8.07 -5.27 0.65
CA PRO A 912 8.57 -3.92 0.29
C PRO A 912 10.06 -3.67 0.59
N ASN A 913 10.75 -2.88 -0.24
CA ASN A 913 12.16 -2.54 -0.01
C ASN A 913 12.36 -1.75 1.30
N ASP A 914 12.83 -2.42 2.34
CA ASP A 914 13.14 -1.84 3.65
C ASP A 914 14.62 -1.98 4.02
N GLY A 915 15.46 -2.28 3.02
CA GLY A 915 16.91 -2.24 3.11
C GLY A 915 17.44 -0.82 3.25
N TRP A 916 18.76 -0.68 3.26
CA TRP A 916 19.42 0.62 3.32
C TRP A 916 19.15 1.47 2.07
N SER A 917 19.09 0.82 0.91
CA SER A 917 18.54 1.37 -0.33
C SER A 917 17.04 1.12 -0.42
N LEU A 918 16.28 2.16 -0.75
CA LEU A 918 14.82 2.08 -0.95
C LEU A 918 14.45 1.55 -2.34
N GLN A 919 15.44 1.36 -3.22
CA GLN A 919 15.22 0.82 -4.56
C GLN A 919 15.36 -0.71 -4.62
N HIS A 920 16.18 -1.30 -3.75
CA HIS A 920 16.43 -2.75 -3.72
C HIS A 920 16.79 -3.22 -2.31
N CYS A 921 16.29 -4.40 -1.92
CA CYS A 921 16.77 -5.16 -0.77
C CYS A 921 17.32 -6.53 -1.18
N GLY A 922 18.11 -7.13 -0.30
CA GLY A 922 18.69 -8.46 -0.51
C GLY A 922 19.04 -9.12 0.81
N GLU A 923 19.30 -10.43 0.78
CA GLU A 923 19.65 -11.22 1.95
C GLU A 923 20.95 -10.72 2.58
N PHE A 924 21.95 -10.42 1.76
CA PHE A 924 23.07 -9.55 2.12
C PHE A 924 22.86 -8.16 1.52
N HIS A 925 22.64 -7.17 2.38
CA HIS A 925 22.48 -5.78 1.98
C HIS A 925 23.71 -4.97 2.39
N LEU A 926 24.56 -4.63 1.41
CA LEU A 926 25.85 -3.96 1.61
C LEU A 926 25.80 -2.54 1.04
N TYR A 927 26.15 -1.55 1.85
CA TYR A 927 26.16 -0.14 1.45
C TYR A 927 27.39 0.58 2.00
N SER A 928 28.23 1.10 1.10
CA SER A 928 29.45 1.87 1.39
C SER A 928 30.44 1.15 2.29
N GLY A 929 31.48 0.56 1.70
CA GLY A 929 32.47 -0.22 2.45
C GLY A 929 33.57 -0.77 1.56
N LYS A 930 34.50 -1.50 2.16
CA LYS A 930 35.55 -2.20 1.41
C LYS A 930 35.96 -3.52 2.05
N ASP A 931 36.60 -4.38 1.26
CA ASP A 931 37.17 -5.66 1.67
C ASP A 931 36.15 -6.54 2.42
N ILE A 932 35.12 -6.99 1.69
CA ILE A 932 34.06 -7.86 2.22
C ILE A 932 34.08 -9.17 1.45
N ALA A 933 33.99 -10.31 2.16
CA ALA A 933 33.89 -11.62 1.53
C ALA A 933 32.61 -12.36 1.97
N ILE A 934 31.92 -12.95 1.02
CA ILE A 934 30.78 -13.85 1.21
C ILE A 934 31.15 -15.19 0.57
N THR A 935 31.34 -16.22 1.39
CA THR A 935 31.83 -17.52 0.95
C THR A 935 30.93 -18.66 1.37
N ARG A 936 30.78 -19.68 0.52
CA ARG A 936 30.07 -20.93 0.87
C ARG A 936 28.66 -20.66 1.40
N CYS A 937 27.92 -19.77 0.74
CA CYS A 937 26.54 -19.45 1.07
C CYS A 937 25.58 -20.04 0.03
N PHE A 938 24.47 -20.60 0.50
CA PHE A 938 23.42 -21.21 -0.31
C PHE A 938 22.16 -20.36 -0.21
N SER A 939 21.69 -19.84 -1.34
CA SER A 939 20.54 -18.94 -1.39
C SER A 939 19.40 -19.57 -2.18
N GLU A 940 18.29 -19.88 -1.49
CA GLU A 940 17.13 -20.63 -1.99
C GLU A 940 15.94 -19.70 -2.25
N GLY A 941 15.34 -19.79 -3.43
CA GLY A 941 14.28 -18.90 -3.90
C GLY A 941 12.90 -19.53 -4.05
N ARG A 942 12.75 -20.85 -3.89
CA ARG A 942 11.47 -21.56 -4.01
C ARG A 942 10.46 -21.06 -2.98
N GLY A 943 9.22 -20.87 -3.42
CA GLY A 943 8.10 -20.43 -2.58
C GLY A 943 7.58 -18.99 -2.80
N GLY A 944 8.16 -18.17 -3.70
CA GLY A 944 7.59 -16.85 -4.01
C GLY A 944 8.56 -15.83 -4.61
N TYR A 945 8.23 -14.54 -4.46
CA TYR A 945 9.08 -13.41 -4.88
C TYR A 945 10.21 -13.23 -3.87
N SER A 946 11.22 -14.08 -3.95
CA SER A 946 12.34 -14.13 -3.03
C SER A 946 13.34 -12.98 -3.23
N ALA A 947 13.90 -12.50 -2.11
CA ALA A 947 14.90 -11.43 -2.07
C ALA A 947 16.16 -11.76 -2.87
N ASN A 948 16.83 -10.74 -3.41
CA ASN A 948 18.12 -10.90 -4.08
C ASN A 948 19.15 -11.49 -3.09
N PRO A 949 20.02 -12.43 -3.49
CA PRO A 949 21.01 -12.98 -2.57
C PRO A 949 21.97 -11.91 -2.02
N VAL A 950 22.47 -11.06 -2.91
CA VAL A 950 23.37 -9.95 -2.57
C VAL A 950 22.89 -8.70 -3.28
N THR A 951 22.75 -7.61 -2.53
CA THR A 951 22.57 -6.26 -3.04
C THR A 951 23.68 -5.39 -2.47
N ALA A 952 24.56 -4.89 -3.33
CA ALA A 952 25.72 -4.13 -2.94
C ALA A 952 25.81 -2.78 -3.67
N PHE A 953 26.02 -1.72 -2.90
CA PHE A 953 26.23 -0.36 -3.39
C PHE A 953 27.53 0.19 -2.83
N HIS A 954 28.40 0.70 -3.71
CA HIS A 954 29.63 1.37 -3.31
C HIS A 954 30.57 0.50 -2.45
N ILE A 955 30.73 -0.79 -2.82
CA ILE A 955 31.64 -1.71 -2.13
C ILE A 955 32.90 -1.93 -2.95
N ASP A 956 34.06 -1.56 -2.40
CA ASP A 956 35.36 -1.81 -3.03
C ASP A 956 35.95 -3.14 -2.56
N GLY A 957 36.28 -4.04 -3.50
CA GLY A 957 36.87 -5.33 -3.16
C GLY A 957 35.88 -6.28 -2.49
N LEU A 958 34.72 -6.49 -3.13
CA LEU A 958 33.75 -7.51 -2.74
C LEU A 958 34.13 -8.86 -3.36
N LEU A 959 34.30 -9.89 -2.54
CA LEU A 959 34.51 -11.27 -2.97
C LEU A 959 33.26 -12.11 -2.71
N ILE A 960 32.75 -12.79 -3.74
CA ILE A 960 31.72 -13.84 -3.62
C ILE A 960 32.32 -15.13 -4.16
N GLN A 961 32.34 -16.18 -3.35
CA GLN A 961 33.02 -17.42 -3.75
C GLN A 961 32.32 -18.68 -3.25
N ASN A 962 32.27 -19.71 -4.10
CA ASN A 962 31.71 -21.02 -3.75
C ASN A 962 30.26 -20.91 -3.27
N CYS A 963 29.46 -20.03 -3.89
CA CYS A 963 28.07 -19.81 -3.52
C CYS A 963 27.11 -20.48 -4.51
N VAL A 964 25.90 -20.76 -4.04
CA VAL A 964 24.78 -21.21 -4.89
C VAL A 964 23.65 -20.20 -4.79
N ASN A 965 23.12 -19.80 -5.93
CA ASN A 965 21.91 -19.02 -6.06
C ASN A 965 20.92 -19.82 -6.89
N THR A 966 19.76 -20.19 -6.31
CA THR A 966 18.73 -20.93 -7.02
C THR A 966 17.34 -20.33 -6.90
N TYR A 967 16.60 -20.32 -8.01
CA TYR A 967 15.18 -19.91 -8.10
C TYR A 967 14.84 -18.50 -7.61
N LYS A 968 15.79 -17.58 -7.66
CA LYS A 968 15.53 -16.20 -7.23
C LYS A 968 14.73 -15.44 -8.26
N PHE A 969 13.79 -14.63 -7.76
CA PHE A 969 13.08 -13.67 -8.60
C PHE A 969 14.02 -12.56 -9.09
N GLY A 970 14.78 -11.96 -8.17
CA GLY A 970 15.83 -10.99 -8.46
C GLY A 970 17.24 -11.59 -8.41
N GLY A 971 18.06 -11.28 -9.42
CA GLY A 971 19.47 -11.67 -9.43
C GLY A 971 20.33 -10.87 -8.45
N MET A 972 21.61 -11.24 -8.25
CA MET A 972 22.52 -10.41 -7.45
C MET A 972 22.64 -9.00 -8.05
N TYR A 973 22.69 -7.95 -7.24
CA TYR A 973 22.63 -6.56 -7.71
C TYR A 973 23.85 -5.77 -7.25
N PHE A 974 24.61 -5.20 -8.18
CA PHE A 974 25.84 -4.45 -7.91
C PHE A 974 25.80 -3.07 -8.56
N TRP A 975 26.02 -2.03 -7.75
CA TRP A 975 26.10 -0.65 -8.24
C TRP A 975 27.35 0.05 -7.67
N ARG A 976 28.27 0.42 -8.57
CA ARG A 976 29.54 1.10 -8.25
C ARG A 976 30.39 0.30 -7.26
N CYS A 977 30.58 -0.99 -7.53
CA CYS A 977 31.40 -1.89 -6.73
C CYS A 977 32.73 -2.21 -7.43
N PRO A 978 33.78 -1.36 -7.32
CA PRO A 978 35.07 -1.63 -7.94
C PRO A 978 35.73 -2.87 -7.33
N ASN A 979 36.59 -3.51 -8.12
CA ASN A 979 37.34 -4.71 -7.73
C ASN A 979 36.42 -5.86 -7.26
N LEU A 980 35.20 -5.94 -7.80
CA LEU A 980 34.26 -7.03 -7.54
C LEU A 980 34.80 -8.33 -8.15
N VAL A 981 34.86 -9.40 -7.36
CA VAL A 981 35.23 -10.74 -7.81
C VAL A 981 34.14 -11.73 -7.42
N ILE A 982 33.59 -12.43 -8.40
CA ILE A 982 32.67 -13.54 -8.18
C ILE A 982 33.31 -14.78 -8.78
N ARG A 983 33.52 -15.82 -7.98
CA ARG A 983 34.20 -17.01 -8.46
C ARG A 983 33.60 -18.31 -7.99
N ASN A 984 33.72 -19.35 -8.81
CA ASN A 984 33.28 -20.70 -8.46
C ASN A 984 31.83 -20.73 -7.94
N THR A 985 30.95 -19.92 -8.55
CA THR A 985 29.58 -19.70 -8.07
C THR A 985 28.59 -20.24 -9.10
N VAL A 986 27.50 -20.84 -8.62
CA VAL A 986 26.45 -21.44 -9.47
C VAL A 986 25.18 -20.59 -9.40
N PHE A 987 24.72 -20.15 -10.57
CA PHE A 987 23.44 -19.48 -10.78
C PHE A 987 22.48 -20.46 -11.45
N ALA A 988 21.65 -21.12 -10.66
CA ALA A 988 20.75 -22.18 -11.09
C ALA A 988 19.29 -21.69 -11.20
N GLU A 989 18.79 -21.65 -12.42
CA GLU A 989 17.42 -21.29 -12.79
C GLU A 989 16.90 -20.01 -12.11
N PRO A 990 17.51 -18.85 -12.39
CA PRO A 990 16.90 -17.59 -11.98
C PRO A 990 15.52 -17.44 -12.63
N MET A 991 14.51 -16.91 -11.93
CA MET A 991 13.18 -16.77 -12.56
C MET A 991 13.18 -15.76 -13.72
N ILE A 992 14.01 -14.71 -13.61
CA ILE A 992 14.10 -13.62 -14.58
C ILE A 992 15.56 -13.39 -15.02
N MET A 993 16.48 -13.19 -14.07
CA MET A 993 17.89 -12.85 -14.35
C MET A 993 18.81 -13.32 -13.22
N ALA A 994 20.05 -13.67 -13.54
CA ALA A 994 21.07 -14.13 -12.60
C ALA A 994 21.71 -12.98 -11.80
N PHE A 995 22.01 -11.85 -12.46
CA PHE A 995 22.57 -10.65 -11.81
C PHE A 995 22.36 -9.35 -12.62
N VAL A 996 22.53 -8.21 -11.93
CA VAL A 996 22.55 -6.85 -12.48
C VAL A 996 23.88 -6.18 -12.09
N HIS A 997 24.57 -5.62 -13.09
CA HIS A 997 25.84 -4.90 -12.93
C HIS A 997 25.75 -3.46 -13.46
N ARG A 998 26.12 -2.49 -12.61
CA ARG A 998 26.05 -1.04 -12.90
C ARG A 998 27.35 -0.30 -12.53
N ASN A 999 28.50 -0.85 -12.86
CA ASN A 999 29.78 -0.15 -12.66
C ASN A 999 30.11 0.80 -13.81
N GLN A 1000 30.96 1.78 -13.51
CA GLN A 1000 31.57 2.67 -14.49
C GLN A 1000 32.86 2.06 -15.05
N LYS A 1001 33.34 2.57 -16.19
CA LYS A 1001 34.46 2.03 -16.98
C LYS A 1001 35.72 1.62 -16.19
N LYS A 1002 36.07 2.32 -15.10
CA LYS A 1002 37.26 2.04 -14.27
C LYS A 1002 36.99 1.18 -13.02
N GLN A 1003 35.75 0.81 -12.78
CA GLN A 1003 35.31 0.03 -11.62
C GLN A 1003 35.18 -1.43 -12.04
N LEU A 1004 36.31 -2.13 -12.09
CA LEU A 1004 36.36 -3.48 -12.66
C LEU A 1004 35.55 -4.50 -11.84
N ALA A 1005 34.88 -5.41 -12.53
CA ALA A 1005 34.21 -6.58 -11.97
C ALA A 1005 34.58 -7.82 -12.79
N THR A 1006 34.97 -8.90 -12.11
CA THR A 1006 35.36 -10.17 -12.75
C THR A 1006 34.50 -11.31 -12.23
N MET A 1007 33.93 -12.08 -13.16
CA MET A 1007 33.33 -13.37 -12.89
C MET A 1007 34.23 -14.46 -13.44
N GLU A 1008 34.66 -15.40 -12.61
CA GLU A 1008 35.53 -16.50 -13.03
C GLU A 1008 35.00 -17.85 -12.58
N ASN A 1009 35.13 -18.88 -13.41
CA ASN A 1009 34.79 -20.26 -13.03
C ASN A 1009 33.33 -20.44 -12.58
N CYS A 1010 32.40 -19.61 -13.07
CA CYS A 1010 30.99 -19.66 -12.69
C CYS A 1010 30.18 -20.57 -13.61
N ILE A 1011 29.04 -21.08 -13.13
CA ILE A 1011 28.04 -21.79 -13.95
C ILE A 1011 26.76 -20.97 -13.97
N PHE A 1012 26.24 -20.67 -15.16
CA PHE A 1012 24.96 -20.02 -15.39
C PHE A 1012 24.02 -20.97 -16.11
N THR A 1013 22.85 -21.25 -15.53
CA THR A 1013 21.77 -21.93 -16.26
C THR A 1013 20.71 -20.91 -16.72
N ASP A 1014 19.94 -21.26 -17.73
CA ASP A 1014 18.82 -20.44 -18.21
C ASP A 1014 17.73 -20.25 -17.14
N MET A 1015 16.85 -19.29 -17.40
CA MET A 1015 15.67 -18.97 -16.61
C MET A 1015 14.46 -19.86 -16.92
N LEU A 1016 13.32 -19.54 -16.29
CA LEU A 1016 12.00 -20.11 -16.61
C LEU A 1016 11.74 -20.13 -18.12
N ASP A 1017 11.23 -21.26 -18.64
CA ASP A 1017 10.96 -21.47 -20.07
C ASP A 1017 10.21 -20.29 -20.70
N LYS A 1018 9.15 -19.84 -20.03
CA LYS A 1018 8.32 -18.72 -20.49
C LYS A 1018 9.12 -17.43 -20.66
N LYS A 1019 10.09 -17.17 -19.78
CA LYS A 1019 10.91 -15.95 -19.81
C LYS A 1019 12.04 -16.06 -20.83
N ALA A 1020 12.65 -17.23 -20.95
CA ALA A 1020 13.62 -17.53 -21.98
C ALA A 1020 13.03 -17.36 -23.39
N ARG A 1021 11.79 -17.83 -23.62
CA ARG A 1021 11.07 -17.65 -24.90
C ARG A 1021 10.69 -16.20 -25.20
N LEU A 1022 10.53 -15.36 -24.18
CA LEU A 1022 10.37 -13.92 -24.32
C LEU A 1022 11.70 -13.19 -24.56
N ASN A 1023 12.81 -13.94 -24.67
CA ASN A 1023 14.17 -13.45 -24.82
C ASN A 1023 14.55 -12.40 -23.77
N ILE A 1024 14.17 -12.63 -22.52
CA ILE A 1024 14.66 -11.81 -21.40
C ILE A 1024 16.12 -12.16 -21.13
N GLY A 1025 16.94 -11.16 -20.79
CA GLY A 1025 18.38 -11.35 -20.56
C GLY A 1025 18.69 -12.14 -19.29
N VAL A 1026 19.52 -13.19 -19.41
CA VAL A 1026 19.99 -14.02 -18.28
C VAL A 1026 20.94 -13.21 -17.38
N LEU A 1027 21.74 -12.34 -17.98
CA LEU A 1027 22.57 -11.35 -17.30
C LEU A 1027 21.97 -9.97 -17.58
N CYS A 1028 22.31 -8.96 -16.78
CA CYS A 1028 21.98 -7.56 -17.07
C CYS A 1028 23.18 -6.66 -16.75
N CYS A 1029 23.71 -5.96 -17.76
CA CYS A 1029 24.82 -5.02 -17.61
C CYS A 1029 24.34 -3.60 -17.90
N ASP A 1030 23.65 -2.96 -16.97
CA ASP A 1030 23.10 -1.61 -17.12
C ASP A 1030 24.13 -0.50 -16.78
N GLY A 1031 25.41 -0.77 -17.04
CA GLY A 1031 26.55 0.13 -16.88
C GLY A 1031 27.49 0.04 -18.09
N GLU A 1032 28.74 0.47 -17.91
CA GLU A 1032 29.76 0.42 -18.97
C GLU A 1032 30.28 -1.02 -19.15
N LEU A 1033 30.19 -1.59 -20.36
CA LEU A 1033 30.54 -3.00 -20.60
C LEU A 1033 32.02 -3.28 -20.33
N GLU A 1034 32.91 -2.32 -20.58
CA GLU A 1034 34.35 -2.49 -20.36
C GLU A 1034 34.73 -2.63 -18.88
N SER A 1035 33.79 -2.38 -17.97
CA SER A 1035 33.97 -2.60 -16.54
C SER A 1035 33.73 -4.06 -16.11
N PHE A 1036 33.24 -4.92 -17.00
CA PHE A 1036 32.77 -6.26 -16.67
C PHE A 1036 33.47 -7.34 -17.49
N PHE A 1037 34.00 -8.37 -16.83
CA PHE A 1037 34.67 -9.49 -17.47
C PHE A 1037 34.12 -10.82 -16.97
N VAL A 1038 33.85 -11.74 -17.89
CA VAL A 1038 33.52 -13.14 -17.58
C VAL A 1038 34.66 -14.00 -18.10
N ARG A 1039 35.20 -14.88 -17.26
CA ARG A 1039 36.37 -15.72 -17.59
C ARG A 1039 36.07 -17.17 -17.25
N ASN A 1040 36.49 -18.09 -18.12
CA ASN A 1040 36.47 -19.53 -17.87
C ASN A 1040 35.15 -20.00 -17.21
N SER A 1041 34.01 -19.58 -17.74
CA SER A 1041 32.69 -19.81 -17.14
C SER A 1041 31.76 -20.55 -18.10
N ALA A 1042 30.83 -21.33 -17.54
CA ALA A 1042 29.91 -22.15 -18.29
C ALA A 1042 28.50 -21.55 -18.39
N PHE A 1043 27.88 -21.66 -19.56
CA PHE A 1043 26.50 -21.26 -19.83
C PHE A 1043 25.69 -22.45 -20.34
N PHE A 1044 24.63 -22.82 -19.62
CA PHE A 1044 23.68 -23.86 -20.02
C PHE A 1044 22.32 -23.22 -20.30
N LEU A 1045 22.08 -22.90 -21.58
CA LEU A 1045 20.91 -22.16 -22.04
C LEU A 1045 19.94 -23.08 -22.82
N ARG A 1046 18.64 -22.80 -22.77
CA ARG A 1046 17.62 -23.53 -23.56
C ARG A 1046 17.84 -23.28 -25.06
N ASP A 1047 17.43 -24.19 -25.92
CA ASP A 1047 17.59 -24.05 -27.38
C ASP A 1047 16.41 -23.32 -28.06
N CYS A 1048 15.79 -22.35 -27.36
CA CYS A 1048 14.60 -21.66 -27.88
C CYS A 1048 14.90 -20.38 -28.67
N ILE A 1049 16.09 -19.81 -28.52
CA ILE A 1049 16.56 -18.60 -29.21
C ILE A 1049 18.05 -18.81 -29.55
N PRO A 1050 18.49 -18.53 -30.79
CA PRO A 1050 19.89 -18.64 -31.17
C PRO A 1050 20.81 -17.83 -30.27
N LEU A 1051 21.99 -18.38 -29.95
CA LEU A 1051 22.90 -17.82 -28.95
C LEU A 1051 23.30 -16.36 -29.25
N GLU A 1052 23.53 -16.02 -30.51
CA GLU A 1052 23.90 -14.68 -30.94
C GLU A 1052 22.77 -13.65 -30.78
N GLN A 1053 21.53 -14.12 -30.65
CA GLN A 1053 20.31 -13.32 -30.47
C GLN A 1053 19.83 -13.31 -29.01
N ARG A 1054 20.43 -14.11 -28.12
CA ARG A 1054 20.10 -14.12 -26.70
C ARG A 1054 20.34 -12.75 -26.09
N ALA A 1055 19.32 -12.18 -25.45
CA ALA A 1055 19.44 -10.87 -24.83
C ALA A 1055 20.48 -10.86 -23.69
N LEU A 1056 21.23 -9.76 -23.62
CA LEU A 1056 22.08 -9.36 -22.50
C LEU A 1056 21.40 -8.26 -21.67
N ASP A 1057 20.58 -7.43 -22.30
CA ASP A 1057 19.72 -6.44 -21.64
C ASP A 1057 18.63 -6.01 -22.64
N GLY A 1058 17.89 -4.94 -22.33
CA GLY A 1058 16.81 -4.45 -23.18
C GLY A 1058 17.24 -3.95 -24.57
N THR A 1059 18.55 -3.80 -24.85
CA THR A 1059 19.08 -3.23 -26.09
C THR A 1059 20.21 -4.05 -26.73
N ARG A 1060 20.88 -4.92 -25.97
CA ARG A 1060 22.06 -5.69 -26.41
C ARG A 1060 21.84 -7.19 -26.28
N THR A 1061 22.60 -7.96 -27.05
CA THR A 1061 22.64 -9.44 -27.00
C THR A 1061 23.96 -9.95 -26.41
N LEU A 1062 24.04 -11.22 -26.03
CA LEU A 1062 25.26 -11.86 -25.51
C LEU A 1062 26.46 -11.71 -26.46
N LYS A 1063 26.22 -11.59 -27.78
CA LYS A 1063 27.27 -11.29 -28.78
C LYS A 1063 28.03 -9.99 -28.47
N HIS A 1064 27.35 -9.00 -27.90
CA HIS A 1064 27.94 -7.70 -27.57
C HIS A 1064 28.91 -7.75 -26.39
N LEU A 1065 28.95 -8.86 -25.64
CA LEU A 1065 30.02 -9.06 -24.67
C LEU A 1065 31.39 -9.22 -25.34
N GLY A 1066 31.47 -9.60 -26.63
CA GLY A 1066 32.70 -9.58 -27.42
C GLY A 1066 33.92 -10.18 -26.69
N GLY A 1067 35.04 -9.45 -26.68
CA GLY A 1067 36.28 -9.83 -25.99
C GLY A 1067 36.25 -9.74 -24.45
N HIS A 1068 35.11 -9.38 -23.85
CA HIS A 1068 34.93 -9.34 -22.40
C HIS A 1068 34.50 -10.68 -21.80
N VAL A 1069 34.11 -11.65 -22.65
CA VAL A 1069 33.92 -13.05 -22.27
C VAL A 1069 35.12 -13.85 -22.78
N LEU A 1070 35.99 -14.25 -21.86
CA LEU A 1070 37.21 -15.00 -22.16
C LEU A 1070 36.96 -16.48 -21.88
N GLU A 1071 37.11 -17.30 -22.92
CA GLU A 1071 36.96 -18.76 -22.87
C GLU A 1071 35.58 -19.25 -22.36
N PRO A 1072 34.45 -18.81 -22.96
CA PRO A 1072 33.15 -19.33 -22.56
C PRO A 1072 33.01 -20.83 -22.87
N LEU A 1073 32.27 -21.55 -22.04
CA LEU A 1073 31.90 -22.94 -22.29
C LEU A 1073 30.38 -23.09 -22.33
N PHE A 1074 29.82 -23.51 -23.46
CA PHE A 1074 28.40 -23.82 -23.56
C PHE A 1074 28.21 -25.33 -23.38
N ALA A 1075 27.90 -25.75 -22.15
CA ALA A 1075 27.81 -27.17 -21.80
C ALA A 1075 26.81 -27.41 -20.66
N ASP A 1076 26.17 -28.58 -20.70
CA ASP A 1076 25.39 -29.09 -19.57
C ASP A 1076 26.34 -29.40 -18.39
N PRO A 1077 26.14 -28.79 -17.21
CA PRO A 1077 27.01 -29.01 -16.06
C PRO A 1077 26.92 -30.43 -15.49
N GLN A 1078 25.85 -31.18 -15.80
CA GLN A 1078 25.58 -32.50 -15.24
C GLN A 1078 25.65 -32.47 -13.71
N PHE A 1079 24.76 -31.72 -13.08
CA PHE A 1079 24.75 -31.57 -11.62
C PHE A 1079 24.60 -32.93 -10.92
N ALA A 1080 25.41 -33.17 -9.90
CA ALA A 1080 25.49 -34.46 -9.21
C ALA A 1080 24.16 -34.92 -8.60
N GLY A 1081 23.31 -33.98 -8.18
CA GLY A 1081 22.01 -34.27 -7.57
C GLY A 1081 20.80 -34.25 -8.51
N ASP A 1082 20.98 -34.14 -9.83
CA ASP A 1082 19.86 -34.14 -10.78
C ASP A 1082 19.04 -35.46 -10.68
N PRO A 1083 17.73 -35.41 -10.36
CA PRO A 1083 16.91 -36.61 -10.17
C PRO A 1083 16.72 -37.43 -11.46
N GLY A 1084 16.91 -36.84 -12.65
CA GLY A 1084 16.90 -37.55 -13.93
C GLY A 1084 18.05 -38.56 -14.08
N VAL A 1085 19.04 -38.53 -13.19
CA VAL A 1085 20.17 -39.47 -13.15
C VAL A 1085 19.82 -40.78 -12.44
N ALA A 1086 18.69 -40.85 -11.71
CA ALA A 1086 18.25 -42.05 -11.01
C ALA A 1086 17.73 -43.13 -12.00
N GLY A 1087 18.64 -43.88 -12.61
CA GLY A 1087 18.34 -45.10 -13.38
C GLY A 1087 18.55 -45.00 -14.90
N ASN A 1088 18.72 -43.80 -15.48
CA ASN A 1088 19.10 -43.65 -16.89
C ASN A 1088 19.81 -42.31 -17.17
N PRO A 1089 21.15 -42.24 -17.09
CA PRO A 1089 21.92 -41.02 -17.38
C PRO A 1089 21.84 -40.54 -18.85
N LYS A 1090 21.09 -41.25 -19.72
CA LYS A 1090 20.78 -40.82 -21.09
C LYS A 1090 19.40 -40.17 -21.23
N ASP A 1091 18.57 -40.16 -20.19
CA ASP A 1091 17.28 -39.46 -20.24
C ASP A 1091 17.52 -37.95 -20.20
N ARG A 1092 17.52 -37.36 -21.39
CA ARG A 1092 17.63 -35.91 -21.62
C ARG A 1092 16.26 -35.27 -21.80
N SER A 1093 15.17 -35.93 -21.39
CA SER A 1093 13.84 -35.33 -21.50
C SER A 1093 13.75 -34.12 -20.56
N GLY A 1094 13.79 -32.92 -21.15
CA GLY A 1094 13.70 -31.65 -20.43
C GLY A 1094 15.03 -31.08 -19.94
N PHE A 1095 14.99 -29.79 -19.62
CA PHE A 1095 16.11 -29.00 -19.11
C PHE A 1095 16.42 -29.40 -17.66
N SER A 1096 17.65 -29.83 -17.34
CA SER A 1096 17.98 -30.44 -16.04
C SER A 1096 17.65 -29.57 -14.82
N PRO A 1097 17.91 -28.24 -14.81
CA PRO A 1097 17.47 -27.37 -13.73
C PRO A 1097 15.98 -27.49 -13.41
N ASP A 1098 15.10 -27.60 -14.40
CA ASP A 1098 13.64 -27.68 -14.20
C ASP A 1098 13.24 -28.85 -13.30
N ARG A 1099 13.97 -29.98 -13.38
CA ARG A 1099 13.71 -31.17 -12.55
C ARG A 1099 14.17 -31.01 -11.10
N MET A 1100 15.20 -30.21 -10.88
CA MET A 1100 15.71 -29.87 -9.56
C MET A 1100 14.77 -28.90 -8.83
N MET A 1101 13.74 -28.37 -9.51
CA MET A 1101 12.80 -27.40 -8.96
C MET A 1101 11.55 -28.01 -8.34
N ASP A 1102 11.45 -29.34 -8.29
CA ASP A 1102 10.38 -29.99 -7.54
C ASP A 1102 10.37 -29.49 -6.08
N ALA A 1103 9.20 -29.10 -5.56
CA ALA A 1103 9.09 -28.54 -4.21
C ALA A 1103 9.45 -29.54 -3.11
N GLY A 1104 9.32 -30.85 -3.38
CA GLY A 1104 9.76 -31.93 -2.51
C GLY A 1104 11.26 -32.25 -2.62
N PHE A 1105 11.96 -31.70 -3.61
CA PHE A 1105 13.39 -31.94 -3.80
C PHE A 1105 14.24 -31.10 -2.84
N LYS A 1106 15.05 -31.78 -2.01
CA LYS A 1106 15.95 -31.12 -1.06
C LYS A 1106 17.32 -30.91 -1.71
N ALA A 1107 17.56 -29.68 -2.16
CA ALA A 1107 18.83 -29.28 -2.74
C ALA A 1107 19.82 -28.81 -1.64
N ASP A 1108 21.09 -29.10 -1.86
CA ASP A 1108 22.23 -28.66 -1.03
C ASP A 1108 23.45 -28.39 -1.94
N PHE A 1109 24.60 -27.93 -1.42
CA PHE A 1109 25.77 -27.60 -2.24
C PHE A 1109 26.25 -28.79 -3.10
N ASP A 1110 26.25 -30.00 -2.54
CA ASP A 1110 26.68 -31.22 -3.24
C ASP A 1110 25.80 -31.55 -4.44
N THR A 1111 24.54 -31.14 -4.39
CA THR A 1111 23.59 -31.25 -5.50
C THR A 1111 24.11 -30.51 -6.73
N PHE A 1112 24.74 -29.35 -6.54
CA PHE A 1112 25.21 -28.46 -7.60
C PHE A 1112 26.68 -28.66 -7.98
N PHE A 1113 27.34 -29.71 -7.49
CA PHE A 1113 28.66 -30.08 -7.99
C PHE A 1113 28.55 -30.51 -9.45
N ALA A 1114 29.38 -29.90 -10.31
CA ALA A 1114 29.45 -30.28 -11.72
C ALA A 1114 30.11 -31.66 -11.84
N THR A 1115 29.48 -32.56 -12.58
CA THR A 1115 30.08 -33.87 -12.92
C THR A 1115 30.58 -33.94 -14.35
N ASN A 1116 30.31 -32.92 -15.17
CA ASN A 1116 30.84 -32.82 -16.52
C ASN A 1116 32.38 -32.78 -16.49
N PRO A 1117 33.06 -33.74 -17.15
CA PRO A 1117 34.53 -33.86 -17.08
C PRO A 1117 35.28 -32.61 -17.54
N GLU A 1118 34.76 -31.87 -18.52
CA GLU A 1118 35.41 -30.66 -19.03
C GLU A 1118 35.28 -29.49 -18.05
N LEU A 1119 34.12 -29.35 -17.38
CA LEU A 1119 33.94 -28.34 -16.34
C LEU A 1119 34.88 -28.63 -15.16
N ILE A 1120 34.95 -29.89 -14.71
CA ILE A 1120 35.86 -30.32 -13.63
C ILE A 1120 37.31 -30.03 -13.99
N LYS A 1121 37.75 -30.42 -15.19
CA LYS A 1121 39.13 -30.20 -15.67
C LYS A 1121 39.49 -28.72 -15.69
N ARG A 1122 38.53 -27.85 -16.05
CA ARG A 1122 38.70 -26.40 -16.09
C ARG A 1122 38.46 -25.70 -14.74
N GLY A 1123 38.11 -26.44 -13.69
CA GLY A 1123 37.79 -25.89 -12.37
C GLY A 1123 36.53 -25.02 -12.34
N ILE A 1124 35.59 -25.24 -13.26
CA ILE A 1124 34.36 -24.45 -13.38
C ILE A 1124 33.29 -24.98 -12.42
N GLY A 1125 32.67 -24.08 -11.66
CA GLY A 1125 31.65 -24.39 -10.66
C GLY A 1125 32.18 -24.41 -9.23
N LEU A 1126 31.35 -24.91 -8.32
CA LEU A 1126 31.72 -25.10 -6.91
C LEU A 1126 32.96 -26.00 -6.78
N GLN A 1127 33.82 -25.68 -5.81
CA GLN A 1127 35.02 -26.46 -5.52
C GLN A 1127 34.78 -27.43 -4.35
N PRO A 1128 34.59 -28.75 -4.57
CA PRO A 1128 34.19 -29.70 -3.53
C PRO A 1128 35.11 -29.71 -2.31
N GLU A 1129 36.40 -29.47 -2.49
CA GLU A 1129 37.41 -29.40 -1.42
C GLU A 1129 37.17 -28.25 -0.44
N ALA A 1130 36.44 -27.20 -0.83
CA ALA A 1130 36.06 -26.09 0.05
C ALA A 1130 34.92 -26.47 1.02
N PHE A 1131 34.25 -27.61 0.80
CA PHE A 1131 33.09 -28.06 1.56
C PHE A 1131 33.34 -29.30 2.44
N LYS A 1132 34.61 -29.64 2.70
CA LYS A 1132 34.97 -30.82 3.54
C LYS A 1132 34.35 -30.81 4.94
N GLU A 1133 34.01 -29.63 5.45
CA GLU A 1133 33.39 -29.45 6.77
C GLU A 1133 31.85 -29.38 6.72
N PHE A 1134 31.21 -29.55 5.56
CA PHE A 1134 29.75 -29.49 5.43
C PHE A 1134 29.10 -30.88 5.61
N PRO A 1135 27.99 -30.98 6.37
CA PRO A 1135 27.31 -32.24 6.60
C PRO A 1135 26.39 -32.59 5.42
N PHE A 1136 26.92 -33.17 4.35
CA PHE A 1136 26.07 -33.71 3.28
C PHE A 1136 25.47 -35.05 3.68
N SER A 1137 24.14 -35.16 3.63
CA SER A 1137 23.44 -36.45 3.78
C SER A 1137 23.87 -37.41 2.67
N LYS A 1138 24.21 -38.66 3.00
CA LYS A 1138 24.33 -39.70 1.96
C LYS A 1138 22.97 -39.79 1.24
N PRO A 1139 22.93 -39.81 -0.10
CA PRO A 1139 21.67 -39.97 -0.83
C PRO A 1139 20.96 -41.22 -0.30
N ALA A 1140 19.68 -41.08 0.05
CA ALA A 1140 18.86 -42.20 0.47
C ALA A 1140 18.99 -43.30 -0.60
N LYS A 1141 19.42 -44.50 -0.20
CA LYS A 1141 19.43 -45.65 -1.12
C LYS A 1141 17.98 -45.88 -1.56
N VAL A 1142 17.67 -45.48 -2.80
CA VAL A 1142 16.42 -45.86 -3.45
C VAL A 1142 16.38 -47.39 -3.46
N PRO A 1143 15.28 -48.04 -3.05
CA PRO A 1143 15.12 -49.48 -3.24
C PRO A 1143 15.30 -49.78 -4.73
N ARG A 1144 16.23 -50.68 -5.06
CA ARG A 1144 16.39 -51.16 -6.44
C ARG A 1144 15.07 -51.83 -6.88
N PRO A 1145 14.70 -51.73 -8.17
CA PRO A 1145 13.37 -52.04 -8.69
C PRO A 1145 12.87 -53.43 -8.32
#